data_AF-A0A2S2Q2H3-F1
#
_entry.id   AF-A0A2S2Q2H3-F1
#
_cell.length_a   1.000
_cell.length_b   1.000
_cell.length_c   1.000
_cell.angle_alpha   90.00
_cell.angle_beta   90.00
_cell.angle_gamma   90.00
#
_symmetry.space_group_name_H-M   'P 1'
#
loop_
_entity.id
_entity.type
_entity.pdbx_description
1 polymer ?
#
loop_
_entity_poly.entity_id
_entity_poly.type
_entity_poly.pdbx_seq_one_letter_code
_entity_poly.pdbx_strand_id
1 'polypeptide(L)'
;MTNRKYKLCFHFKLLLVAVILATICSYTNSETIRRRMRRPTGNRLQQDAASVSDSSVAATSTSVDMETSASVNKFKIRNRVATRKSGTDASTEKHVSTAKDNQDDGGYKIVCYYTNWSQYRPKTGKYLPEDIDPDLCTHVIFAFGWLKKGRLSSFESNDESKDGKVGLYDRIKNLKKANPKLKTLLALGGWSFGTQKFKDMSATRYARQTFIYSAIPFLRARSFDGLDLDWEYPKGPEDKKNFVLLLKELREAFEAEAQEVKKPRLMLTAAVPVGPDNIKSGYDVPAVSSYLDFINVMAYDFHGKWERETGHNAPLYAPSSDSEWRKQLSVDNAASIWTKMGAPKDKLVIGMPTYGRTFTLTNTANYKVNSPASGGGKAGEFTKEAGFLAYYEICEILRNGATYVWDEEMKVPYAINGDQWIGFDDERSIRNKMKWIKDNEYAGAMVWTVDMDDFTGNFCGGDVKYPLIGAMREELRGIKRGKEDIDWSKVANTITAETITKPSPIKISVSEVLAKVKPGKIQASTAIQTDVVDMNVRAPQIMCYMTSWSIKRPGAGKFTPDNIDPSLCTHVIYAFGTLKDFKLTFIDEKDTEQYKEMMALREKNANLKVLLAIGGWAFGSTPFKELTGNVFRMNQFVYEAIEFLREHKFNGLDVDWEYPRGSDDKAAYVNLLKELRLAFEGESKSSGLPRLLLTAAVPASFEAIAAGYDVVEISKYLDFINVMTYDFHGQWERQVGHNSPLYPLESATSYQKKLTVDYSAREWVKQGAPKEKLMIGMPTYGRSFTLVDPSKFDIGAPASGGGTAGKYTSEAGFMAYYEVCDFLHVENTTLVWDNEQQVPFAYRKDQWIGFDDERSLKTKMSWLKEEGFGGVMIWSVDMDDYRGVCGTGKYPLINAMKQELAGYKVKLEYDGPYEATGRNAVYTTKDPTSVTCEEEDGHISYHPDKADCTMYYMCEGERKHHMPCPSNLVFNPKENVCDWPENVEGCMQHTPAPPTSKR
;
A
#
# COMPACT_ATOMS: atom_id res chain seq x y z
N MET A 1 22.22 -29.51 37.87
CA MET A 1 21.84 -30.69 38.69
C MET A 1 20.69 -30.26 39.62
N THR A 2 19.53 -30.94 39.72
CA THR A 2 19.02 -32.09 38.94
C THR A 2 17.48 -32.26 39.05
N ASN A 3 16.82 -32.52 37.92
CA ASN A 3 15.60 -33.31 37.67
C ASN A 3 14.25 -33.17 38.44
N ARG A 4 13.21 -32.96 37.60
CA ARG A 4 11.77 -33.30 37.75
C ARG A 4 11.50 -34.81 38.01
N LYS A 5 10.30 -35.17 38.53
CA LYS A 5 9.28 -36.18 38.03
C LYS A 5 7.94 -35.98 38.82
N TYR A 6 6.73 -35.89 38.24
CA TYR A 6 5.73 -36.93 37.85
C TYR A 6 5.31 -37.91 38.99
N LYS A 7 4.05 -38.32 39.27
CA LYS A 7 2.64 -38.13 38.76
C LYS A 7 1.65 -38.43 39.97
N LEU A 8 0.33 -38.75 39.99
CA LEU A 8 -0.74 -39.18 39.05
C LEU A 8 -2.21 -38.99 39.60
N CYS A 9 -3.13 -38.45 38.79
CA CYS A 9 -4.61 -38.67 38.58
C CYS A 9 -5.66 -39.26 39.59
N PHE A 10 -6.88 -38.65 39.55
CA PHE A 10 -8.27 -39.23 39.38
C PHE A 10 -9.27 -39.58 40.54
N HIS A 11 -10.47 -38.91 40.48
CA HIS A 11 -11.86 -39.35 40.86
C HIS A 11 -12.22 -39.55 42.37
N PHE A 12 -13.48 -39.53 42.88
CA PHE A 12 -14.85 -39.56 42.28
C PHE A 12 -15.98 -39.00 43.23
N LYS A 13 -17.04 -38.36 42.67
CA LYS A 13 -18.46 -38.12 43.17
C LYS A 13 -18.76 -37.54 44.59
N LEU A 14 -19.99 -37.14 45.02
CA LEU A 14 -21.19 -36.39 44.50
C LEU A 14 -22.46 -36.78 45.37
N LEU A 15 -23.45 -35.87 45.53
CA LEU A 15 -24.80 -36.01 46.21
C LEU A 15 -24.78 -35.87 47.76
N LEU A 16 -25.85 -35.51 48.51
CA LEU A 16 -27.32 -35.33 48.30
C LEU A 16 -27.84 -34.30 49.36
N VAL A 17 -28.44 -33.12 49.09
CA VAL A 17 -29.86 -32.74 48.75
C VAL A 17 -30.87 -32.63 49.94
N ALA A 18 -31.78 -31.61 49.88
CA ALA A 18 -33.05 -31.38 50.64
C ALA A 18 -32.97 -30.78 52.07
N VAL A 19 -33.93 -29.97 52.61
CA VAL A 19 -35.16 -29.30 52.07
C VAL A 19 -35.64 -28.16 53.01
N ILE A 20 -36.35 -27.13 52.50
CA ILE A 20 -37.51 -26.43 53.13
C ILE A 20 -38.21 -25.47 52.11
N LEU A 21 -39.53 -25.27 52.22
CA LEU A 21 -40.43 -24.52 51.30
C LEU A 21 -41.53 -23.78 52.12
N ALA A 22 -42.39 -22.88 51.61
CA ALA A 22 -42.65 -22.37 50.24
C ALA A 22 -42.58 -20.81 50.18
N THR A 23 -43.33 -19.98 49.44
CA THR A 23 -44.69 -19.94 48.81
C THR A 23 -44.59 -19.22 47.43
N ILE A 24 -45.35 -19.48 46.34
CA ILE A 24 -46.80 -19.65 46.01
C ILE A 24 -47.48 -18.32 45.60
N CYS A 25 -48.15 -18.17 44.43
CA CYS A 25 -48.25 -19.03 43.21
C CYS A 25 -48.96 -18.32 42.01
N SER A 26 -49.18 -19.10 40.93
CA SER A 26 -50.12 -18.94 39.77
C SER A 26 -49.61 -18.18 38.55
N TYR A 27 -49.99 -18.46 37.29
CA TYR A 27 -50.78 -19.52 36.59
C TYR A 27 -50.23 -19.54 35.12
N THR A 28 -49.90 -20.61 34.38
CA THR A 28 -50.68 -21.73 33.76
C THR A 28 -51.81 -21.28 32.80
N ASN A 29 -52.08 -21.92 31.63
CA ASN A 29 -51.59 -23.20 31.08
C ASN A 29 -51.65 -23.30 29.51
N SER A 30 -51.08 -24.39 28.94
CA SER A 30 -51.28 -25.14 27.65
C SER A 30 -52.18 -24.63 26.47
N GLU A 31 -52.12 -25.11 25.20
CA GLU A 31 -51.50 -26.31 24.59
C GLU A 31 -51.20 -26.16 23.06
N THR A 32 -50.82 -27.25 22.36
CA THR A 32 -50.37 -27.29 20.94
C THR A 32 -51.45 -27.71 19.92
N ILE A 33 -51.25 -27.42 18.61
CA ILE A 33 -51.68 -28.28 17.48
C ILE A 33 -50.99 -27.92 16.13
N ARG A 34 -51.13 -28.79 15.11
CA ARG A 34 -50.33 -28.85 13.86
C ARG A 34 -50.93 -28.14 12.62
N ARG A 35 -50.05 -27.93 11.62
CA ARG A 35 -50.17 -28.30 10.16
C ARG A 35 -50.57 -27.25 9.08
N ARG A 36 -49.66 -27.16 8.09
CA ARG A 36 -49.84 -27.13 6.61
C ARG A 36 -50.07 -25.78 5.86
N MET A 37 -49.34 -25.63 4.75
CA MET A 37 -49.46 -24.57 3.74
C MET A 37 -50.68 -24.74 2.81
N ARG A 38 -51.08 -23.67 2.10
CA ARG A 38 -51.78 -23.74 0.81
C ARG A 38 -51.41 -22.55 -0.11
N ARG A 39 -51.34 -22.81 -1.43
CA ARG A 39 -51.32 -21.79 -2.49
C ARG A 39 -52.71 -21.18 -2.70
N PRO A 40 -52.80 -20.01 -3.34
CA PRO A 40 -53.86 -19.71 -4.29
C PRO A 40 -53.38 -19.83 -5.75
N THR A 41 -54.24 -20.38 -6.60
CA THR A 41 -54.20 -20.22 -8.07
C THR A 41 -55.24 -19.15 -8.45
N GLY A 42 -54.94 -18.27 -9.40
CA GLY A 42 -55.90 -17.23 -9.83
C GLY A 42 -56.81 -17.66 -10.99
N ASN A 43 -57.89 -16.89 -11.24
CA ASN A 43 -58.42 -16.71 -12.58
C ASN A 43 -59.32 -15.46 -12.74
N ARG A 44 -59.29 -14.89 -13.94
CA ARG A 44 -60.24 -13.99 -14.63
C ARG A 44 -61.31 -13.18 -13.87
N LEU A 45 -61.45 -11.92 -14.31
CA LEU A 45 -62.67 -11.46 -14.97
C LEU A 45 -62.35 -10.62 -16.24
N GLN A 46 -63.32 -10.47 -17.13
CA GLN A 46 -63.30 -9.60 -18.33
C GLN A 46 -63.87 -8.20 -17.95
N GLN A 47 -63.95 -7.16 -18.79
CA GLN A 47 -63.77 -7.00 -20.25
C GLN A 47 -63.50 -5.52 -20.58
N ASP A 48 -62.88 -5.22 -21.73
CA ASP A 48 -63.33 -4.19 -22.70
C ASP A 48 -62.37 -4.09 -23.90
N ALA A 49 -62.84 -3.65 -25.07
CA ALA A 49 -62.06 -3.70 -26.32
C ALA A 49 -62.49 -2.69 -27.42
N ALA A 50 -61.50 -2.02 -28.00
CA ALA A 50 -61.48 -1.36 -29.33
C ALA A 50 -59.98 -1.24 -29.73
N SER A 51 -59.46 -1.79 -30.84
CA SER A 51 -59.76 -1.60 -32.28
C SER A 51 -59.31 -0.21 -32.81
N VAL A 52 -58.60 -0.06 -33.94
CA VAL A 52 -58.00 -1.03 -34.89
C VAL A 52 -56.90 -0.33 -35.75
N SER A 53 -56.23 -1.08 -36.63
CA SER A 53 -55.28 -0.69 -37.72
C SER A 53 -53.76 -0.66 -37.37
N ASP A 54 -52.78 -1.31 -38.03
CA ASP A 54 -52.55 -1.79 -39.43
C ASP A 54 -51.65 -0.81 -40.25
N SER A 55 -50.63 -1.19 -41.04
CA SER A 55 -49.76 -2.41 -41.10
C SER A 55 -48.52 -2.17 -42.00
N SER A 56 -47.74 -3.24 -42.28
CA SER A 56 -46.73 -3.41 -43.38
C SER A 56 -45.31 -2.82 -43.15
N VAL A 57 -44.25 -3.67 -43.21
CA VAL A 57 -43.33 -4.00 -44.35
C VAL A 57 -42.24 -2.92 -44.59
N ALA A 58 -40.92 -3.07 -44.40
CA ALA A 58 -39.93 -4.17 -44.36
C ALA A 58 -39.11 -4.42 -45.66
N ALA A 59 -37.82 -4.03 -45.68
CA ALA A 59 -36.66 -4.58 -46.43
C ALA A 59 -35.45 -3.61 -46.29
N THR A 60 -34.32 -3.90 -45.63
CA THR A 60 -33.12 -4.75 -45.93
C THR A 60 -32.19 -4.34 -47.09
N SER A 61 -31.04 -3.74 -46.73
CA SER A 61 -29.66 -3.94 -47.29
C SER A 61 -28.68 -3.10 -46.44
N THR A 62 -27.65 -3.65 -45.75
CA THR A 62 -26.29 -4.03 -46.22
C THR A 62 -25.52 -2.88 -46.91
N SER A 63 -24.26 -2.56 -46.60
CA SER A 63 -23.19 -3.39 -45.96
C SER A 63 -22.08 -2.58 -45.27
N VAL A 64 -21.46 -3.19 -44.25
CA VAL A 64 -19.98 -3.27 -43.98
C VAL A 64 -19.14 -1.98 -44.16
N ASP A 65 -18.53 -1.48 -43.07
CA ASP A 65 -17.12 -1.81 -42.77
C ASP A 65 -16.70 -1.54 -41.30
N MET A 66 -15.53 -2.02 -40.89
CA MET A 66 -14.97 -1.88 -39.53
C MET A 66 -13.98 -0.71 -39.41
N GLU A 67 -14.04 0.04 -38.31
CA GLU A 67 -12.82 0.64 -37.73
C GLU A 67 -12.90 0.73 -36.20
N THR A 68 -11.75 0.58 -35.54
CA THR A 68 -11.63 0.38 -34.08
C THR A 68 -11.42 1.69 -33.31
N SER A 69 -12.04 1.85 -32.14
CA SER A 69 -11.71 2.95 -31.22
C SER A 69 -11.64 2.51 -29.75
N ALA A 70 -10.58 2.91 -29.05
CA ALA A 70 -10.37 2.60 -27.63
C ALA A 70 -11.06 3.61 -26.68
N SER A 71 -11.82 3.11 -25.72
CA SER A 71 -12.61 3.93 -24.77
C SER A 71 -11.79 4.40 -23.56
N VAL A 72 -10.91 5.38 -23.75
CA VAL A 72 -10.30 6.13 -22.63
C VAL A 72 -11.30 7.17 -22.11
N ASN A 73 -11.93 6.89 -20.96
CA ASN A 73 -12.92 7.77 -20.32
C ASN A 73 -12.30 9.09 -19.83
N LYS A 74 -12.23 10.11 -20.70
CA LYS A 74 -11.99 11.51 -20.33
C LYS A 74 -13.32 12.21 -20.06
N PHE A 75 -13.63 12.47 -18.78
CA PHE A 75 -14.69 13.40 -18.40
C PHE A 75 -14.41 14.79 -19.00
N LYS A 76 -15.29 15.27 -19.89
CA LYS A 76 -15.29 16.64 -20.40
C LYS A 76 -16.50 17.39 -19.85
N ILE A 77 -16.23 18.38 -18.98
CA ILE A 77 -17.24 19.36 -18.55
C ILE A 77 -17.72 20.13 -19.79
N ARG A 78 -19.03 20.03 -20.09
CA ARG A 78 -19.67 20.77 -21.19
C ARG A 78 -20.34 22.04 -20.66
N ASN A 79 -19.62 23.16 -20.69
CA ASN A 79 -20.26 24.47 -20.58
C ASN A 79 -21.17 24.69 -21.80
N ARG A 80 -22.48 24.75 -21.57
CA ARG A 80 -23.46 25.26 -22.54
C ARG A 80 -23.78 26.71 -22.20
N VAL A 81 -23.16 27.65 -22.91
CA VAL A 81 -23.60 29.05 -22.91
C VAL A 81 -24.92 29.13 -23.66
N ALA A 82 -25.95 29.69 -23.04
CA ALA A 82 -27.24 29.99 -23.65
C ALA A 82 -27.56 31.48 -23.46
N THR A 83 -27.51 32.26 -24.53
CA THR A 83 -27.74 33.71 -24.50
C THR A 83 -29.20 34.06 -24.77
N ARG A 84 -29.83 34.82 -23.85
CA ARG A 84 -31.00 35.67 -24.12
C ARG A 84 -30.88 36.99 -23.33
N LYS A 85 -31.54 38.04 -23.83
CA LYS A 85 -31.32 39.44 -23.42
C LYS A 85 -32.40 39.96 -22.44
N SER A 86 -31.94 40.88 -21.57
CA SER A 86 -32.63 42.09 -21.07
C SER A 86 -34.10 42.05 -20.62
N GLY A 87 -34.31 42.39 -19.34
CA GLY A 87 -35.49 43.03 -18.76
C GLY A 87 -35.05 43.79 -17.50
N THR A 88 -35.73 44.88 -17.11
CA THR A 88 -35.27 45.80 -16.05
C THR A 88 -36.15 45.82 -14.79
N ASP A 89 -35.55 46.35 -13.73
CA ASP A 89 -36.15 47.02 -12.56
C ASP A 89 -36.71 46.25 -11.34
N ALA A 90 -36.54 46.92 -10.20
CA ALA A 90 -37.38 46.94 -8.99
C ALA A 90 -37.48 45.71 -8.04
N SER A 91 -36.46 45.60 -7.17
CA SER A 91 -36.60 45.62 -5.69
C SER A 91 -37.35 44.55 -4.87
N THR A 92 -37.04 44.55 -3.56
CA THR A 92 -37.66 43.82 -2.43
C THR A 92 -37.38 42.33 -2.26
N GLU A 93 -37.35 41.93 -0.98
CA GLU A 93 -36.77 40.69 -0.49
C GLU A 93 -37.76 39.52 -0.45
N LYS A 94 -37.24 38.29 -0.54
CA LYS A 94 -37.73 37.15 0.26
C LYS A 94 -36.69 36.04 0.37
N HIS A 95 -36.46 35.57 1.60
CA HIS A 95 -35.60 34.43 1.88
C HIS A 95 -36.11 33.15 1.21
N VAL A 96 -35.21 32.43 0.52
CA VAL A 96 -35.33 30.99 0.26
C VAL A 96 -33.99 30.35 0.63
N SER A 97 -33.99 29.54 1.69
CA SER A 97 -32.79 28.91 2.23
C SER A 97 -32.49 27.57 1.55
N THR A 98 -31.46 27.54 0.70
CA THR A 98 -30.82 26.27 0.29
C THR A 98 -29.80 25.86 1.34
N ALA A 99 -29.93 24.67 1.91
CA ALA A 99 -29.02 24.16 2.93
C ALA A 99 -27.60 24.00 2.38
N LYS A 100 -26.65 24.78 2.92
CA LYS A 100 -25.23 24.43 2.96
C LYS A 100 -25.00 23.75 4.30
N ASP A 101 -24.48 22.52 4.29
CA ASP A 101 -24.08 21.83 5.51
C ASP A 101 -22.56 21.89 5.70
N ASN A 102 -22.13 21.97 6.96
CA ASN A 102 -20.75 22.07 7.46
C ASN A 102 -19.89 23.20 6.87
N GLN A 103 -19.85 24.32 7.60
CA GLN A 103 -18.95 25.45 7.38
C GLN A 103 -17.50 25.09 7.75
N ASP A 104 -16.55 25.47 6.89
CA ASP A 104 -15.22 25.87 7.36
C ASP A 104 -15.22 27.39 7.59
N ASP A 105 -14.48 27.86 8.58
CA ASP A 105 -14.46 29.27 9.00
C ASP A 105 -13.48 30.07 8.13
N GLY A 106 -13.99 30.59 7.01
CA GLY A 106 -13.24 31.14 5.86
C GLY A 106 -12.41 32.42 6.08
N GLY A 107 -11.78 32.57 7.24
CA GLY A 107 -10.70 33.53 7.49
C GLY A 107 -9.31 32.92 7.28
N TYR A 108 -8.29 33.78 7.29
CA TYR A 108 -6.88 33.40 7.12
C TYR A 108 -6.41 32.30 8.08
N LYS A 109 -5.51 31.44 7.58
CA LYS A 109 -4.87 30.36 8.35
C LYS A 109 -3.70 30.89 9.19
N ILE A 110 -3.47 30.25 10.34
CA ILE A 110 -2.26 30.41 11.15
C ILE A 110 -1.78 29.00 11.49
N VAL A 111 -0.66 28.62 10.88
CA VAL A 111 -0.16 27.22 10.84
C VAL A 111 1.15 27.15 11.61
N CYS A 112 1.10 26.65 12.84
CA CYS A 112 2.23 26.69 13.77
C CYS A 112 2.95 25.34 13.83
N TYR A 113 4.23 25.29 13.46
CA TYR A 113 5.03 24.09 13.70
C TYR A 113 5.44 24.00 15.18
N TYR A 114 5.18 22.85 15.80
CA TYR A 114 5.64 22.47 17.13
C TYR A 114 6.77 21.44 16.99
N THR A 115 7.95 21.73 17.54
CA THR A 115 9.10 20.82 17.45
C THR A 115 9.20 19.95 18.70
N ASN A 116 9.26 18.62 18.55
CA ASN A 116 9.31 17.72 19.72
C ASN A 116 10.60 17.89 20.53
N TRP A 117 11.73 18.17 19.87
CA TRP A 117 13.02 18.41 20.54
C TRP A 117 13.05 19.69 21.41
N SER A 118 12.06 20.58 21.30
CA SER A 118 11.90 21.73 22.21
C SER A 118 11.75 21.32 23.69
N GLN A 119 11.31 20.08 23.95
CA GLN A 119 11.25 19.49 25.30
C GLN A 119 12.61 19.38 26.00
N TYR A 120 13.72 19.43 25.24
CA TYR A 120 15.10 19.24 25.69
C TYR A 120 15.89 20.55 25.88
N ARG A 121 15.33 21.71 25.51
CA ARG A 121 15.99 23.01 25.73
C ARG A 121 16.19 23.27 27.24
N PRO A 122 17.27 23.98 27.62
CA PRO A 122 17.58 24.24 29.04
C PRO A 122 16.71 25.35 29.64
N LYS A 123 16.69 25.41 30.98
CA LYS A 123 16.10 26.52 31.77
C LYS A 123 14.70 26.94 31.25
N THR A 124 14.49 28.24 31.04
CA THR A 124 13.27 28.90 30.57
C THR A 124 13.00 28.75 29.07
N GLY A 125 13.97 28.27 28.28
CA GLY A 125 13.76 27.96 26.85
C GLY A 125 13.12 26.59 26.62
N LYS A 126 12.92 25.79 27.69
CA LYS A 126 12.18 24.53 27.61
C LYS A 126 10.73 24.78 27.26
N TYR A 127 10.21 24.05 26.28
CA TYR A 127 8.86 24.21 25.78
C TYR A 127 8.13 22.86 25.70
N LEU A 128 6.82 22.86 25.96
CA LEU A 128 5.96 21.68 25.99
C LEU A 128 4.60 21.96 25.31
N PRO A 129 3.84 20.93 24.90
CA PRO A 129 2.54 21.11 24.25
C PRO A 129 1.54 21.97 25.03
N GLU A 130 1.59 21.94 26.37
CA GLU A 130 0.69 22.70 27.25
C GLU A 130 1.06 24.20 27.35
N ASP A 131 2.21 24.63 26.82
CA ASP A 131 2.55 26.05 26.71
C ASP A 131 1.78 26.73 25.56
N ILE A 132 1.30 25.97 24.57
CA ILE A 132 0.52 26.45 23.42
C ILE A 132 -0.85 26.97 23.90
N ASP A 133 -1.14 28.26 23.66
CA ASP A 133 -2.50 28.80 23.75
C ASP A 133 -3.37 28.10 22.68
N PRO A 134 -4.44 27.35 23.05
CA PRO A 134 -5.26 26.60 22.09
C PRO A 134 -5.95 27.46 21.03
N ASP A 135 -6.13 28.77 21.28
CA ASP A 135 -6.71 29.72 20.33
C ASP A 135 -5.63 30.58 19.61
N LEU A 136 -4.35 30.26 19.76
CA LEU A 136 -3.24 30.97 19.09
C LEU A 136 -3.19 30.69 17.58
N CYS A 137 -3.35 29.43 17.20
CA CYS A 137 -3.14 28.90 15.85
C CYS A 137 -4.41 28.21 15.35
N THR A 138 -4.68 28.25 14.04
CA THR A 138 -5.79 27.46 13.46
C THR A 138 -5.37 26.02 13.19
N HIS A 139 -4.07 25.81 12.93
CA HIS A 139 -3.45 24.51 12.74
C HIS A 139 -2.15 24.42 13.56
N VAL A 140 -1.90 23.27 14.18
CA VAL A 140 -0.59 22.91 14.76
C VAL A 140 -0.03 21.72 13.99
N ILE A 141 1.17 21.85 13.47
CA ILE A 141 1.87 20.78 12.74
C ILE A 141 2.98 20.24 13.64
N PHE A 142 2.96 18.93 13.91
CA PHE A 142 3.94 18.26 14.75
C PHE A 142 5.20 17.93 13.94
N ALA A 143 6.32 18.59 14.24
CA ALA A 143 7.64 18.32 13.71
C ALA A 143 8.42 17.40 14.67
N PHE A 144 8.66 16.12 14.37
CA PHE A 144 8.22 15.36 13.17
C PHE A 144 7.80 13.93 13.54
N GLY A 145 7.13 13.26 12.61
CA GLY A 145 7.16 11.80 12.50
C GLY A 145 8.40 11.32 11.74
N TRP A 146 8.53 10.03 11.52
CA TRP A 146 9.70 9.44 10.85
C TRP A 146 9.32 8.30 9.90
N LEU A 147 10.31 7.78 9.16
CA LEU A 147 10.11 6.68 8.21
C LEU A 147 11.02 5.50 8.58
N LYS A 148 10.42 4.36 8.87
CA LYS A 148 11.11 3.11 9.24
C LYS A 148 10.63 1.98 8.35
N LYS A 149 11.54 1.35 7.60
CA LYS A 149 11.23 0.32 6.58
C LYS A 149 10.11 0.74 5.60
N GLY A 150 10.16 1.99 5.10
CA GLY A 150 9.15 2.52 4.17
C GLY A 150 7.78 2.88 4.79
N ARG A 151 7.63 2.76 6.12
CA ARG A 151 6.37 3.03 6.83
C ARG A 151 6.48 4.25 7.74
N LEU A 152 5.38 4.98 7.93
CA LEU A 152 5.30 6.07 8.91
C LEU A 152 5.47 5.51 10.33
N SER A 153 6.34 6.14 11.11
CA SER A 153 6.59 5.80 12.52
C SER A 153 6.70 7.06 13.36
N SER A 154 6.74 6.88 14.69
CA SER A 154 7.21 7.93 15.59
C SER A 154 8.66 8.33 15.27
N PHE A 155 9.06 9.53 15.68
CA PHE A 155 10.47 9.95 15.71
C PHE A 155 11.16 9.37 16.95
N GLU A 156 10.61 9.65 18.14
CA GLU A 156 11.10 9.13 19.41
C GLU A 156 9.99 8.45 20.24
N SER A 157 10.38 7.82 21.36
CA SER A 157 9.49 6.95 22.15
C SER A 157 8.63 7.68 23.18
N ASN A 158 8.89 8.96 23.44
CA ASN A 158 8.08 9.83 24.32
C ASN A 158 7.09 10.72 23.56
N ASP A 159 7.11 10.72 22.21
CA ASP A 159 6.00 11.21 21.40
C ASP A 159 4.75 10.33 21.63
N GLU A 160 4.96 9.03 21.80
CA GLU A 160 3.92 7.99 21.98
C GLU A 160 3.47 7.88 23.44
N SER A 161 2.17 7.66 23.65
CA SER A 161 1.63 7.30 24.97
C SER A 161 1.87 5.82 25.26
N LYS A 162 2.61 5.50 26.33
CA LYS A 162 3.00 4.13 26.70
C LYS A 162 3.13 3.96 28.21
N ASP A 163 2.83 2.77 28.72
CA ASP A 163 3.03 2.37 30.13
C ASP A 163 2.42 3.34 31.16
N GLY A 164 1.26 3.93 30.83
CA GLY A 164 0.56 4.93 31.65
C GLY A 164 1.08 6.37 31.53
N LYS A 165 2.21 6.59 30.85
CA LYS A 165 2.76 7.93 30.56
C LYS A 165 2.15 8.46 29.25
N VAL A 166 1.61 9.68 29.29
CA VAL A 166 1.05 10.37 28.11
C VAL A 166 2.18 10.97 27.27
N GLY A 167 2.22 10.64 25.98
CA GLY A 167 3.22 11.13 25.02
C GLY A 167 2.87 12.49 24.42
N LEU A 168 3.82 13.10 23.71
CA LEU A 168 3.63 14.43 23.08
C LEU A 168 2.47 14.45 22.06
N TYR A 169 2.20 13.35 21.34
CA TYR A 169 1.08 13.28 20.39
C TYR A 169 -0.27 13.46 21.07
N ASP A 170 -0.54 12.75 22.17
CA ASP A 170 -1.80 12.90 22.93
C ASP A 170 -1.89 14.27 23.62
N ARG A 171 -0.75 14.86 24.02
CA ARG A 171 -0.69 16.19 24.63
C ARG A 171 -1.04 17.31 23.64
N ILE A 172 -0.50 17.27 22.42
CA ILE A 172 -0.89 18.18 21.33
C ILE A 172 -2.37 18.00 20.94
N LYS A 173 -2.85 16.75 20.85
CA LYS A 173 -4.27 16.41 20.65
C LYS A 173 -5.17 16.95 21.78
N ASN A 174 -4.71 17.00 23.03
CA ASN A 174 -5.51 17.51 24.14
C ASN A 174 -5.87 19.00 24.01
N LEU A 175 -5.12 19.80 23.24
CA LEU A 175 -5.44 21.20 22.96
C LEU A 175 -6.82 21.35 22.29
N LYS A 176 -7.26 20.35 21.50
CA LYS A 176 -8.59 20.30 20.88
C LYS A 176 -9.75 20.25 21.89
N LYS A 177 -9.48 19.97 23.17
CA LYS A 177 -10.49 20.03 24.25
C LYS A 177 -10.87 21.47 24.62
N ALA A 178 -9.93 22.39 24.48
CA ALA A 178 -10.17 23.82 24.69
C ALA A 178 -10.64 24.50 23.39
N ASN A 179 -10.00 24.19 22.26
CA ASN A 179 -10.41 24.67 20.94
C ASN A 179 -10.79 23.50 20.00
N PRO A 180 -12.07 23.10 19.93
CA PRO A 180 -12.51 22.03 19.01
C PRO A 180 -12.39 22.35 17.52
N LYS A 181 -12.10 23.60 17.13
CA LYS A 181 -11.82 23.95 15.73
C LYS A 181 -10.37 23.61 15.32
N LEU A 182 -9.42 23.70 16.26
CA LEU A 182 -7.99 23.48 16.06
C LEU A 182 -7.72 22.19 15.30
N LYS A 183 -6.93 22.29 14.23
CA LYS A 183 -6.44 21.13 13.49
C LYS A 183 -5.04 20.74 13.95
N THR A 184 -4.77 19.44 14.04
CA THR A 184 -3.42 18.92 14.25
C THR A 184 -3.00 18.04 13.08
N LEU A 185 -1.81 18.30 12.53
CA LEU A 185 -1.20 17.46 11.50
C LEU A 185 0.12 16.91 12.02
N LEU A 186 0.59 15.81 11.44
CA LEU A 186 1.95 15.31 11.64
C LEU A 186 2.77 15.65 10.39
N ALA A 187 3.91 16.33 10.56
CA ALA A 187 4.87 16.48 9.48
C ALA A 187 5.77 15.25 9.41
N LEU A 188 6.07 14.82 8.19
CA LEU A 188 7.13 13.85 7.91
C LEU A 188 8.21 14.55 7.08
N GLY A 189 9.46 14.48 7.53
CA GLY A 189 10.60 15.00 6.79
C GLY A 189 11.44 15.99 7.61
N GLY A 190 11.72 17.14 7.01
CA GLY A 190 12.63 18.16 7.53
C GLY A 190 14.09 17.82 7.31
N TRP A 191 14.96 18.83 7.39
CA TRP A 191 16.39 18.79 7.06
C TRP A 191 17.13 17.51 7.50
N SER A 192 16.97 17.10 8.76
CA SER A 192 17.64 15.92 9.34
C SER A 192 17.18 14.57 8.79
N PHE A 193 16.04 14.50 8.10
CA PHE A 193 15.52 13.31 7.43
C PHE A 193 16.27 12.99 6.12
N GLY A 194 16.76 14.05 5.45
CA GLY A 194 17.44 13.99 4.16
C GLY A 194 16.54 13.54 3.00
N THR A 195 17.12 13.43 1.80
CA THR A 195 16.34 13.11 0.59
C THR A 195 16.16 11.62 0.33
N GLN A 196 17.15 10.77 0.68
CA GLN A 196 17.17 9.37 0.22
C GLN A 196 15.91 8.59 0.62
N LYS A 197 15.44 8.74 1.87
CA LYS A 197 14.24 8.07 2.38
C LYS A 197 12.97 8.44 1.59
N PHE A 198 12.86 9.69 1.11
CA PHE A 198 11.79 10.10 0.22
C PHE A 198 11.96 9.57 -1.21
N LYS A 199 13.20 9.49 -1.72
CA LYS A 199 13.49 8.88 -3.03
C LYS A 199 13.08 7.41 -3.03
N ASP A 200 13.52 6.64 -2.04
CA ASP A 200 13.20 5.21 -1.87
C ASP A 200 11.68 4.98 -1.77
N MET A 201 11.00 5.77 -0.95
CA MET A 201 9.55 5.65 -0.72
C MET A 201 8.71 6.11 -1.92
N SER A 202 9.15 7.15 -2.65
CA SER A 202 8.38 7.68 -3.79
C SER A 202 8.62 6.93 -5.11
N ALA A 203 9.74 6.22 -5.25
CA ALA A 203 10.22 5.63 -6.51
C ALA A 203 9.24 4.66 -7.19
N THR A 204 8.49 3.84 -6.43
CA THR A 204 7.59 2.82 -6.99
C THR A 204 6.18 2.94 -6.41
N ARG A 205 5.17 2.46 -7.17
CA ARG A 205 3.79 2.36 -6.66
C ARG A 205 3.73 1.51 -5.39
N TYR A 206 4.45 0.38 -5.34
CA TYR A 206 4.52 -0.46 -4.15
C TYR A 206 5.04 0.32 -2.92
N ALA A 207 6.18 1.02 -3.05
CA ALA A 207 6.77 1.76 -1.94
C ALA A 207 5.86 2.91 -1.44
N ARG A 208 5.25 3.65 -2.37
CA ARG A 208 4.29 4.72 -2.04
C ARG A 208 3.06 4.19 -1.33
N GLN A 209 2.44 3.14 -1.85
CA GLN A 209 1.24 2.56 -1.25
C GLN A 209 1.57 1.92 0.12
N THR A 210 2.71 1.26 0.28
CA THR A 210 3.23 0.77 1.59
C THR A 210 3.31 1.91 2.61
N PHE A 211 3.80 3.08 2.20
CA PHE A 211 3.81 4.28 3.03
C PHE A 211 2.37 4.76 3.34
N ILE A 212 1.52 4.94 2.32
CA ILE A 212 0.14 5.45 2.44
C ILE A 212 -0.70 4.61 3.42
N TYR A 213 -0.73 3.27 3.25
CA TYR A 213 -1.49 2.37 4.12
C TYR A 213 -0.88 2.20 5.51
N SER A 214 0.38 2.58 5.72
CA SER A 214 0.92 2.77 7.08
C SER A 214 0.54 4.12 7.70
N ALA A 215 0.48 5.19 6.90
CA ALA A 215 0.26 6.55 7.38
C ALA A 215 -1.17 6.77 7.88
N ILE A 216 -2.17 6.32 7.12
CA ILE A 216 -3.60 6.48 7.45
C ILE A 216 -3.95 5.93 8.85
N PRO A 217 -3.69 4.66 9.19
CA PRO A 217 -3.97 4.15 10.53
C PRO A 217 -3.09 4.80 11.62
N PHE A 218 -1.83 5.17 11.31
CA PHE A 218 -0.95 5.85 12.26
C PHE A 218 -1.52 7.20 12.70
N LEU A 219 -1.98 8.00 11.74
CA LEU A 219 -2.60 9.31 11.94
C LEU A 219 -3.94 9.20 12.67
N ARG A 220 -4.82 8.29 12.22
CA ARG A 220 -6.15 8.10 12.83
C ARG A 220 -6.07 7.58 14.26
N ALA A 221 -5.16 6.66 14.57
CA ALA A 221 -4.94 6.18 15.94
C ALA A 221 -4.52 7.30 16.90
N ARG A 222 -3.66 8.22 16.44
CA ARG A 222 -3.19 9.39 17.21
C ARG A 222 -4.12 10.60 17.13
N SER A 223 -5.24 10.49 16.41
CA SER A 223 -6.25 11.55 16.25
C SER A 223 -5.71 12.84 15.60
N PHE A 224 -4.74 12.68 14.68
CA PHE A 224 -4.36 13.72 13.73
C PHE A 224 -5.44 13.90 12.66
N ASP A 225 -5.57 15.12 12.16
CA ASP A 225 -6.51 15.51 11.10
C ASP A 225 -5.84 15.57 9.72
N GLY A 226 -4.53 15.31 9.62
CA GLY A 226 -3.81 15.35 8.34
C GLY A 226 -2.32 15.03 8.44
N LEU A 227 -1.68 15.00 7.27
CA LEU A 227 -0.25 14.77 7.05
C LEU A 227 0.36 15.96 6.31
N ASP A 228 1.52 16.41 6.76
CA ASP A 228 2.36 17.39 6.06
C ASP A 228 3.63 16.70 5.54
N LEU A 229 4.00 16.95 4.28
CA LEU A 229 5.24 16.41 3.70
C LEU A 229 6.31 17.50 3.56
N ASP A 230 7.43 17.29 4.25
CA ASP A 230 8.57 18.20 4.28
C ASP A 230 9.81 17.54 3.64
N TRP A 231 9.75 17.31 2.33
CA TRP A 231 10.88 16.76 1.57
C TRP A 231 11.83 17.90 1.21
N GLU A 232 12.99 17.92 1.85
CA GLU A 232 14.06 18.90 1.61
C GLU A 232 15.26 18.33 0.82
N TYR A 233 15.34 18.39 -0.52
CA TYR A 233 14.31 18.73 -1.52
C TYR A 233 14.29 17.66 -2.63
N PRO A 234 13.14 17.42 -3.31
CA PRO A 234 13.10 16.63 -4.54
C PRO A 234 13.97 17.29 -5.62
N LYS A 235 14.76 16.52 -6.36
CA LYS A 235 15.70 17.06 -7.35
C LYS A 235 15.76 16.24 -8.64
N GLY A 236 15.47 16.89 -9.77
CA GLY A 236 15.49 16.27 -11.09
C GLY A 236 14.17 15.59 -11.47
N PRO A 237 14.07 15.05 -12.71
CA PRO A 237 12.80 14.68 -13.33
C PRO A 237 12.07 13.54 -12.60
N GLU A 238 12.79 12.53 -12.12
CA GLU A 238 12.16 11.39 -11.44
C GLU A 238 11.64 11.77 -10.05
N ASP A 239 12.41 12.49 -9.22
CA ASP A 239 11.93 12.99 -7.92
C ASP A 239 10.68 13.87 -8.08
N LYS A 240 10.72 14.79 -9.05
CA LYS A 240 9.61 15.70 -9.38
C LYS A 240 8.33 14.97 -9.78
N LYS A 241 8.45 13.94 -10.63
CA LYS A 241 7.36 13.05 -11.05
C LYS A 241 6.86 12.19 -9.89
N ASN A 242 7.76 11.61 -9.11
CA ASN A 242 7.43 10.68 -8.03
C ASN A 242 6.81 11.40 -6.81
N PHE A 243 7.17 12.65 -6.54
CA PHE A 243 6.50 13.49 -5.55
C PHE A 243 5.05 13.80 -5.95
N VAL A 244 4.77 14.12 -7.23
CA VAL A 244 3.40 14.27 -7.73
C VAL A 244 2.60 12.97 -7.58
N LEU A 245 3.20 11.82 -7.91
CA LEU A 245 2.54 10.51 -7.77
C LEU A 245 2.25 10.18 -6.30
N LEU A 246 3.16 10.53 -5.37
CA LEU A 246 2.96 10.38 -3.93
C LEU A 246 1.82 11.25 -3.41
N LEU A 247 1.81 12.55 -3.75
CA LEU A 247 0.75 13.46 -3.33
C LEU A 247 -0.61 13.07 -3.92
N LYS A 248 -0.64 12.65 -5.18
CA LYS A 248 -1.84 12.10 -5.83
C LYS A 248 -2.37 10.89 -5.05
N GLU A 249 -1.52 9.88 -4.87
CA GLU A 249 -1.93 8.60 -4.29
C GLU A 249 -2.31 8.73 -2.80
N LEU A 250 -1.64 9.61 -2.03
CA LEU A 250 -2.06 10.01 -0.67
C LEU A 250 -3.45 10.65 -0.68
N ARG A 251 -3.68 11.60 -1.59
CA ARG A 251 -4.94 12.35 -1.68
C ARG A 251 -6.11 11.45 -2.06
N GLU A 252 -5.93 10.58 -3.04
CA GLU A 252 -6.93 9.59 -3.46
C GLU A 252 -7.26 8.61 -2.31
N ALA A 253 -6.25 8.13 -1.57
CA ALA A 253 -6.47 7.25 -0.43
C ALA A 253 -7.14 7.94 0.77
N PHE A 254 -6.81 9.21 1.04
CA PHE A 254 -7.48 10.01 2.07
C PHE A 254 -8.95 10.29 1.70
N GLU A 255 -9.26 10.56 0.42
CA GLU A 255 -10.64 10.74 -0.05
C GLU A 255 -11.47 9.45 0.03
N ALA A 256 -10.87 8.29 -0.26
CA ALA A 256 -11.54 6.99 -0.17
C ALA A 256 -11.74 6.51 1.29
N GLU A 257 -10.76 6.75 2.18
CA GLU A 257 -10.92 6.45 3.62
C GLU A 257 -12.01 7.32 4.27
N ALA A 258 -12.09 8.61 3.92
CA ALA A 258 -13.10 9.51 4.48
C ALA A 258 -14.53 9.04 4.21
N GLN A 259 -14.78 8.53 2.99
CA GLN A 259 -16.05 7.94 2.58
C GLN A 259 -16.35 6.63 3.32
N GLU A 260 -15.32 5.80 3.50
CA GLU A 260 -15.41 4.51 4.19
C GLU A 260 -15.77 4.66 5.68
N VAL A 261 -14.95 5.39 6.43
CA VAL A 261 -15.10 5.51 7.90
C VAL A 261 -16.08 6.61 8.31
N LYS A 262 -16.64 7.36 7.34
CA LYS A 262 -17.59 8.47 7.52
C LYS A 262 -17.08 9.55 8.48
N LYS A 263 -15.80 9.92 8.34
CA LYS A 263 -15.14 10.99 9.12
C LYS A 263 -14.63 12.08 8.19
N PRO A 264 -14.39 13.31 8.68
CA PRO A 264 -13.66 14.33 7.94
C PRO A 264 -12.36 13.76 7.37
N ARG A 265 -12.13 14.03 6.08
CA ARG A 265 -10.94 13.58 5.35
C ARG A 265 -9.66 14.08 6.01
N LEU A 266 -8.63 13.23 6.01
CA LEU A 266 -7.27 13.66 6.37
C LEU A 266 -6.78 14.75 5.41
N MET A 267 -6.36 15.89 5.94
CA MET A 267 -5.73 16.95 5.16
C MET A 267 -4.37 16.50 4.65
N LEU A 268 -3.98 17.00 3.48
CA LEU A 268 -2.65 16.77 2.91
C LEU A 268 -2.00 18.12 2.58
N THR A 269 -0.87 18.41 3.22
CA THR A 269 -0.11 19.66 3.04
C THR A 269 1.35 19.33 2.72
N ALA A 270 2.14 20.34 2.33
CA ALA A 270 3.58 20.19 2.20
C ALA A 270 4.31 21.49 2.55
N ALA A 271 5.47 21.36 3.18
CA ALA A 271 6.47 22.42 3.27
C ALA A 271 7.27 22.49 1.96
N VAL A 272 7.51 23.70 1.46
CA VAL A 272 8.12 23.90 0.14
C VAL A 272 9.16 25.04 0.10
N PRO A 273 10.23 24.92 -0.71
CA PRO A 273 11.33 25.87 -0.75
C PRO A 273 10.98 27.16 -1.48
N VAL A 274 11.75 28.20 -1.16
CA VAL A 274 11.74 29.50 -1.84
C VAL A 274 12.82 29.67 -2.91
N GLY A 275 13.89 28.87 -2.85
CA GLY A 275 14.98 28.90 -3.84
C GLY A 275 14.50 28.55 -5.27
N PRO A 276 14.61 29.46 -6.26
CA PRO A 276 14.02 29.27 -7.59
C PRO A 276 14.46 27.99 -8.32
N ASP A 277 15.73 27.60 -8.18
CA ASP A 277 16.25 26.36 -8.77
C ASP A 277 15.69 25.10 -8.12
N ASN A 278 15.41 25.11 -6.81
CA ASN A 278 14.76 23.99 -6.11
C ASN A 278 13.32 23.83 -6.60
N ILE A 279 12.55 24.93 -6.69
CA ILE A 279 11.17 24.93 -7.21
C ILE A 279 11.14 24.38 -8.64
N LYS A 280 11.98 24.93 -9.52
CA LYS A 280 12.08 24.54 -10.93
C LYS A 280 12.50 23.06 -11.11
N SER A 281 13.48 22.60 -10.35
CA SER A 281 14.04 21.24 -10.43
C SER A 281 13.10 20.18 -9.82
N GLY A 282 12.51 20.47 -8.65
CA GLY A 282 11.80 19.49 -7.83
C GLY A 282 10.28 19.47 -7.93
N TYR A 283 9.64 20.58 -8.34
CA TYR A 283 8.19 20.74 -8.15
C TYR A 283 7.45 20.98 -9.47
N ASP A 284 6.48 20.11 -9.78
CA ASP A 284 5.45 20.37 -10.78
C ASP A 284 4.31 21.13 -10.10
N VAL A 285 4.48 22.44 -9.98
CA VAL A 285 3.68 23.31 -9.10
C VAL A 285 2.16 23.19 -9.35
N PRO A 286 1.62 23.16 -10.58
CA PRO A 286 0.19 22.96 -10.81
C PRO A 286 -0.32 21.60 -10.34
N ALA A 287 0.46 20.53 -10.56
CA ALA A 287 0.08 19.17 -10.16
C ALA A 287 0.16 18.99 -8.64
N VAL A 288 1.22 19.50 -8.00
CA VAL A 288 1.36 19.55 -6.54
C VAL A 288 0.20 20.32 -5.91
N SER A 289 -0.12 21.50 -6.45
CA SER A 289 -1.18 22.38 -5.92
C SER A 289 -2.60 21.83 -6.09
N SER A 290 -2.82 20.84 -6.96
CA SER A 290 -4.16 20.24 -7.13
C SER A 290 -4.51 19.26 -6.01
N TYR A 291 -3.54 18.48 -5.53
CA TYR A 291 -3.75 17.44 -4.50
C TYR A 291 -3.64 17.97 -3.07
N LEU A 292 -2.78 18.97 -2.82
CA LEU A 292 -2.62 19.59 -1.51
C LEU A 292 -3.83 20.44 -1.13
N ASP A 293 -4.17 20.50 0.16
CA ASP A 293 -5.17 21.41 0.70
C ASP A 293 -4.63 22.82 0.89
N PHE A 294 -3.38 22.93 1.37
CA PHE A 294 -2.58 24.16 1.34
C PHE A 294 -1.08 23.83 1.31
N ILE A 295 -0.26 24.86 1.04
CA ILE A 295 1.17 24.80 0.78
C ILE A 295 1.86 25.73 1.78
N ASN A 296 2.77 25.18 2.58
CA ASN A 296 3.55 25.93 3.56
C ASN A 296 4.86 26.42 2.90
N VAL A 297 4.86 27.67 2.41
CA VAL A 297 6.04 28.26 1.76
C VAL A 297 7.06 28.64 2.83
N MET A 298 8.23 28.02 2.83
CA MET A 298 9.29 28.25 3.81
C MET A 298 10.03 29.56 3.53
N ALA A 299 9.36 30.69 3.77
CA ALA A 299 9.83 32.04 3.45
C ALA A 299 10.78 32.62 4.52
N TYR A 300 11.80 31.82 4.84
CA TYR A 300 12.91 32.07 5.75
C TYR A 300 14.13 31.27 5.25
N ASP A 301 15.28 31.38 5.93
CA ASP A 301 16.55 30.81 5.48
C ASP A 301 16.95 31.23 4.05
N PHE A 302 16.54 32.43 3.63
CA PHE A 302 16.98 33.04 2.38
C PHE A 302 18.50 33.29 2.40
N HIS A 303 19.02 33.69 3.56
CA HIS A 303 20.44 33.93 3.81
C HIS A 303 20.86 33.44 5.20
N GLY A 304 22.15 33.13 5.35
CA GLY A 304 22.72 32.62 6.59
C GLY A 304 24.19 32.24 6.46
N LYS A 305 24.72 31.54 7.47
CA LYS A 305 26.16 31.21 7.66
C LYS A 305 26.87 30.46 6.52
N TRP A 306 26.16 30.06 5.47
CA TRP A 306 26.71 29.51 4.23
C TRP A 306 27.21 30.59 3.26
N GLU A 307 26.84 31.85 3.47
CA GLU A 307 27.29 33.01 2.71
C GLU A 307 28.53 33.68 3.35
N ARG A 308 29.22 34.53 2.58
CA ARG A 308 30.40 35.30 3.03
C ARG A 308 30.09 36.76 3.38
N GLU A 309 28.82 37.13 3.34
CA GLU A 309 28.31 38.47 3.59
C GLU A 309 26.99 38.39 4.38
N THR A 310 26.67 39.41 5.16
CA THR A 310 25.46 39.43 5.99
C THR A 310 24.20 39.53 5.14
N GLY A 311 23.34 38.52 5.20
CA GLY A 311 22.03 38.55 4.58
C GLY A 311 20.92 38.34 5.60
N HIS A 312 19.75 38.92 5.36
CA HIS A 312 18.61 38.80 6.26
C HIS A 312 17.94 37.41 6.19
N ASN A 313 17.43 36.88 7.32
CA ASN A 313 16.79 35.56 7.38
C ASN A 313 15.54 35.47 6.47
N ALA A 314 14.63 36.43 6.61
CA ALA A 314 13.35 36.48 5.91
C ALA A 314 12.98 37.91 5.44
N PRO A 315 13.75 38.55 4.55
CA PRO A 315 13.43 39.90 4.08
C PRO A 315 12.12 39.90 3.27
N LEU A 316 11.23 40.88 3.50
CA LEU A 316 9.96 40.95 2.76
C LEU A 316 10.23 41.29 1.28
N TYR A 317 11.03 42.34 1.06
CA TYR A 317 11.57 42.73 -0.24
C TYR A 317 13.11 42.64 -0.19
N ALA A 318 13.76 42.41 -1.33
CA ALA A 318 15.21 42.42 -1.39
C ALA A 318 15.78 43.86 -1.39
N PRO A 319 16.96 44.10 -0.78
CA PRO A 319 17.58 45.42 -0.76
C PRO A 319 18.08 45.85 -2.13
N SER A 320 18.20 47.16 -2.36
CA SER A 320 18.70 47.74 -3.60
C SER A 320 20.16 47.39 -3.90
N SER A 321 20.93 47.01 -2.87
CA SER A 321 22.33 46.61 -2.94
C SER A 321 22.55 45.17 -3.45
N ASP A 322 21.51 44.34 -3.51
CA ASP A 322 21.61 42.96 -3.99
C ASP A 322 21.88 42.88 -5.51
N SER A 323 22.53 41.79 -5.93
CA SER A 323 22.58 41.43 -7.35
C SER A 323 21.22 40.95 -7.87
N GLU A 324 20.97 41.04 -9.18
CA GLU A 324 19.70 40.60 -9.80
C GLU A 324 19.41 39.08 -9.62
N TRP A 325 20.39 38.28 -9.21
CA TRP A 325 20.15 36.91 -8.73
C TRP A 325 19.73 36.91 -7.25
N ARG A 326 20.48 37.61 -6.39
CA ARG A 326 20.24 37.67 -4.94
C ARG A 326 18.88 38.31 -4.61
N LYS A 327 18.43 39.28 -5.41
CA LYS A 327 17.07 39.89 -5.36
C LYS A 327 15.90 38.91 -5.46
N GLN A 328 16.14 37.67 -5.87
CA GLN A 328 15.11 36.63 -5.93
C GLN A 328 14.82 36.03 -4.54
N LEU A 329 15.63 36.35 -3.54
CA LEU A 329 15.62 35.78 -2.19
C LEU A 329 14.86 36.69 -1.18
N SER A 330 13.58 36.97 -1.48
CA SER A 330 12.66 37.64 -0.55
C SER A 330 11.30 36.95 -0.50
N VAL A 331 10.54 37.20 0.58
CA VAL A 331 9.18 36.67 0.78
C VAL A 331 8.28 37.01 -0.41
N ASP A 332 8.32 38.27 -0.86
CA ASP A 332 7.51 38.78 -1.98
C ASP A 332 7.80 38.05 -3.31
N ASN A 333 9.08 37.95 -3.69
CA ASN A 333 9.46 37.28 -4.94
C ASN A 333 9.21 35.76 -4.86
N ALA A 334 9.43 35.12 -3.71
CA ALA A 334 9.21 33.69 -3.55
C ALA A 334 7.74 33.29 -3.72
N ALA A 335 6.82 33.99 -3.03
CA ALA A 335 5.38 33.77 -3.18
C ALA A 335 4.89 34.10 -4.60
N SER A 336 5.47 35.14 -5.21
CA SER A 336 5.23 35.50 -6.61
C SER A 336 5.70 34.43 -7.60
N ILE A 337 6.83 33.76 -7.36
CA ILE A 337 7.31 32.64 -8.19
C ILE A 337 6.36 31.44 -8.07
N TRP A 338 5.95 31.05 -6.86
CA TRP A 338 4.99 29.96 -6.67
C TRP A 338 3.66 30.26 -7.40
N THR A 339 3.13 31.46 -7.25
CA THR A 339 1.92 31.91 -7.96
C THR A 339 2.09 31.88 -9.48
N LYS A 340 3.21 32.42 -9.98
CA LYS A 340 3.57 32.46 -11.42
C LYS A 340 3.80 31.07 -12.03
N MET A 341 4.20 30.09 -11.22
CA MET A 341 4.31 28.68 -11.62
C MET A 341 2.99 27.90 -11.49
N GLY A 342 1.91 28.54 -11.06
CA GLY A 342 0.54 27.99 -11.09
C GLY A 342 -0.02 27.55 -9.74
N ALA A 343 0.58 27.95 -8.62
CA ALA A 343 -0.03 27.73 -7.31
C ALA A 343 -1.17 28.75 -7.06
N PRO A 344 -2.36 28.31 -6.60
CA PRO A 344 -3.43 29.23 -6.18
C PRO A 344 -3.04 30.01 -4.92
N LYS A 345 -3.25 31.33 -4.91
CA LYS A 345 -2.92 32.20 -3.77
C LYS A 345 -3.62 31.78 -2.47
N ASP A 346 -4.88 31.35 -2.58
CA ASP A 346 -5.74 30.81 -1.52
C ASP A 346 -5.25 29.48 -0.92
N LYS A 347 -4.21 28.87 -1.52
CA LYS A 347 -3.47 27.72 -0.96
C LYS A 347 -2.08 28.07 -0.44
N LEU A 348 -1.49 29.22 -0.78
CA LEU A 348 -0.14 29.59 -0.32
C LEU A 348 -0.20 30.20 1.09
N VAL A 349 0.27 29.44 2.08
CA VAL A 349 0.47 29.88 3.48
C VAL A 349 1.94 30.25 3.64
N ILE A 350 2.22 31.49 4.07
CA ILE A 350 3.56 32.08 3.96
C ILE A 350 4.31 32.00 5.30
N GLY A 351 5.50 31.41 5.27
CA GLY A 351 6.35 31.17 6.45
C GLY A 351 6.88 32.43 7.11
N MET A 352 6.86 32.43 8.44
CA MET A 352 7.34 33.47 9.34
C MET A 352 8.31 32.83 10.34
N PRO A 353 9.58 33.25 10.40
CA PRO A 353 10.52 32.73 11.39
C PRO A 353 10.31 33.41 12.74
N THR A 354 10.29 32.64 13.81
CA THR A 354 10.43 33.16 15.20
C THR A 354 11.89 33.04 15.66
N TYR A 355 12.82 33.23 14.72
CA TYR A 355 14.26 33.08 14.90
C TYR A 355 15.03 33.99 13.94
N GLY A 356 16.30 34.26 14.26
CA GLY A 356 17.23 34.98 13.40
C GLY A 356 18.37 34.09 12.90
N ARG A 357 18.87 34.40 11.69
CA ARG A 357 20.13 33.86 11.17
C ARG A 357 21.25 34.83 11.49
N THR A 358 22.39 34.31 11.95
CA THR A 358 23.45 35.12 12.55
C THR A 358 24.81 34.93 11.89
N PHE A 359 25.60 35.99 11.92
CA PHE A 359 26.93 36.09 11.30
C PHE A 359 27.93 36.71 12.28
N THR A 360 29.21 36.39 12.10
CA THR A 360 30.32 37.16 12.70
C THR A 360 30.93 38.06 11.61
N LEU A 361 30.93 39.37 11.83
CA LEU A 361 31.48 40.38 10.91
C LEU A 361 33.01 40.28 10.83
N THR A 362 33.61 40.52 9.65
CA THR A 362 35.08 40.63 9.55
C THR A 362 35.62 41.97 10.05
N ASN A 363 34.76 43.00 10.16
CA ASN A 363 35.10 44.33 10.63
C ASN A 363 33.83 44.99 11.21
N THR A 364 33.87 45.41 12.48
CA THR A 364 32.73 46.02 13.17
C THR A 364 32.31 47.38 12.62
N ALA A 365 33.15 48.05 11.81
CA ALA A 365 32.77 49.25 11.08
C ALA A 365 31.82 48.95 9.89
N ASN A 366 31.79 47.71 9.40
CA ASN A 366 30.96 47.27 8.29
C ASN A 366 29.82 46.38 8.82
N TYR A 367 28.71 46.99 9.24
CA TYR A 367 27.61 46.33 9.95
C TYR A 367 26.25 46.35 9.22
N LYS A 368 26.19 46.90 8.00
CA LYS A 368 24.95 46.91 7.19
C LYS A 368 24.67 45.52 6.57
N VAL A 369 23.51 45.33 5.96
CA VAL A 369 23.28 44.19 5.06
C VAL A 369 24.31 44.18 3.91
N ASN A 370 24.69 42.99 3.44
CA ASN A 370 25.77 42.72 2.49
C ASN A 370 27.16 43.22 2.96
N SER A 371 27.43 43.17 4.29
CA SER A 371 28.77 43.40 4.86
C SER A 371 29.54 42.09 5.00
N PRO A 372 30.87 42.06 4.76
CA PRO A 372 31.65 40.82 4.83
C PRO A 372 31.63 40.12 6.21
N ALA A 373 31.45 38.81 6.20
CA ALA A 373 31.38 37.96 7.38
C ALA A 373 32.45 36.84 7.34
N SER A 374 32.98 36.49 8.52
CA SER A 374 33.94 35.39 8.70
C SER A 374 33.28 34.02 8.84
N GLY A 375 31.98 33.99 9.12
CA GLY A 375 31.18 32.79 9.30
C GLY A 375 29.89 33.09 10.08
N GLY A 376 29.28 32.05 10.64
CA GLY A 376 28.11 32.19 11.50
C GLY A 376 28.37 32.97 12.80
N GLY A 377 27.30 33.47 13.41
CA GLY A 377 27.35 34.04 14.75
C GLY A 377 27.52 32.97 15.84
N LYS A 378 27.86 33.41 17.04
CA LYS A 378 27.99 32.61 18.26
C LYS A 378 26.64 31.96 18.59
N ALA A 379 26.69 30.73 19.12
CA ALA A 379 25.49 29.96 19.45
C ALA A 379 24.76 30.53 20.68
N GLY A 380 23.43 30.49 20.66
CA GLY A 380 22.59 30.90 21.80
C GLY A 380 22.67 29.93 22.99
N GLU A 381 22.31 30.40 24.19
CA GLU A 381 22.35 29.55 25.40
C GLU A 381 21.34 28.39 25.34
N PHE A 382 20.20 28.61 24.68
CA PHE A 382 19.07 27.69 24.67
C PHE A 382 19.00 26.90 23.36
N THR A 383 19.21 27.55 22.21
CA THR A 383 19.18 26.92 20.88
C THR A 383 20.48 26.18 20.55
N LYS A 384 21.63 26.70 20.99
CA LYS A 384 22.96 26.06 20.91
C LYS A 384 23.50 25.74 19.51
N GLU A 385 22.93 26.33 18.46
CA GLU A 385 23.47 26.26 17.09
C GLU A 385 24.19 27.57 16.72
N ALA A 386 25.44 27.49 16.26
CA ALA A 386 26.15 28.66 15.73
C ALA A 386 25.54 29.09 14.38
N GLY A 387 25.25 30.39 14.23
CA GLY A 387 24.56 30.97 13.08
C GLY A 387 23.03 31.01 13.19
N PHE A 388 22.46 30.78 14.36
CA PHE A 388 21.02 30.72 14.63
C PHE A 388 20.71 31.20 16.07
N LEU A 389 19.60 31.91 16.27
CA LEU A 389 19.08 32.31 17.59
C LEU A 389 17.55 32.36 17.58
N ALA A 390 16.88 31.90 18.63
CA ALA A 390 15.43 32.08 18.81
C ALA A 390 15.07 33.55 19.09
N TYR A 391 13.82 33.98 18.83
CA TYR A 391 13.40 35.37 19.07
C TYR A 391 13.65 35.80 20.52
N TYR A 392 13.37 34.92 21.49
CA TYR A 392 13.62 35.21 22.89
C TYR A 392 15.12 35.42 23.24
N GLU A 393 16.05 34.76 22.53
CA GLU A 393 17.51 34.99 22.70
C GLU A 393 17.93 36.35 22.11
N ILE A 394 17.29 36.76 21.01
CA ILE A 394 17.55 38.05 20.35
C ILE A 394 16.99 39.19 21.20
N CYS A 395 15.83 39.00 21.83
CA CYS A 395 15.28 39.89 22.85
C CYS A 395 16.24 40.10 24.03
N GLU A 396 16.86 39.04 24.56
CA GLU A 396 17.89 39.18 25.61
C GLU A 396 19.10 39.99 25.11
N ILE A 397 19.56 39.77 23.88
CA ILE A 397 20.69 40.51 23.29
C ILE A 397 20.36 42.01 23.11
N LEU A 398 19.16 42.34 22.63
CA LEU A 398 18.69 43.72 22.46
C LEU A 398 18.56 44.44 23.81
N ARG A 399 17.96 43.81 24.81
CA ARG A 399 17.83 44.37 26.18
C ARG A 399 19.17 44.54 26.89
N ASN A 400 20.20 43.79 26.51
CA ASN A 400 21.56 43.88 27.05
C ASN A 400 22.50 44.77 26.20
N GLY A 401 21.95 45.72 25.43
CA GLY A 401 22.72 46.83 24.85
C GLY A 401 23.17 46.65 23.41
N ALA A 402 22.71 45.62 22.70
CA ALA A 402 22.90 45.54 21.25
C ALA A 402 22.24 46.73 20.52
N THR A 403 22.68 46.98 19.29
CA THR A 403 22.11 48.02 18.42
C THR A 403 21.03 47.41 17.54
N TYR A 404 19.81 47.93 17.63
CA TYR A 404 18.72 47.68 16.69
C TYR A 404 18.82 48.61 15.48
N VAL A 405 18.68 48.05 14.29
CA VAL A 405 18.57 48.81 13.03
C VAL A 405 17.36 48.29 12.27
N TRP A 406 16.53 49.18 11.77
CA TRP A 406 15.41 48.84 10.89
C TRP A 406 15.77 49.15 9.44
N ASP A 407 15.55 48.20 8.53
CA ASP A 407 15.76 48.40 7.10
C ASP A 407 14.44 48.78 6.40
N GLU A 408 14.37 50.01 5.89
CA GLU A 408 13.17 50.51 5.19
C GLU A 408 13.04 50.03 3.74
N GLU A 409 14.02 49.35 3.15
CA GLU A 409 13.85 48.67 1.86
C GLU A 409 13.30 47.26 2.10
N MET A 410 13.95 46.48 2.96
CA MET A 410 13.60 45.09 3.24
C MET A 410 12.38 44.91 4.17
N LYS A 411 11.97 45.96 4.90
CA LYS A 411 10.89 46.00 5.90
C LYS A 411 11.06 45.00 7.06
N VAL A 412 12.30 44.86 7.54
CA VAL A 412 12.73 43.94 8.60
C VAL A 412 13.83 44.57 9.46
N PRO A 413 13.99 44.14 10.73
CA PRO A 413 15.09 44.58 11.59
C PRO A 413 16.37 43.76 11.39
N TYR A 414 17.49 44.29 11.87
CA TYR A 414 18.66 43.50 12.24
C TYR A 414 19.32 44.07 13.50
N ALA A 415 19.99 43.20 14.26
CA ALA A 415 20.66 43.56 15.51
C ALA A 415 22.17 43.35 15.41
N ILE A 416 22.94 44.23 16.06
CA ILE A 416 24.40 44.23 16.06
C ILE A 416 24.90 44.22 17.51
N ASN A 417 25.75 43.26 17.88
CA ASN A 417 26.40 43.20 19.19
C ASN A 417 27.92 42.94 19.02
N GLY A 418 28.70 44.03 18.97
CA GLY A 418 30.13 43.97 18.70
C GLY A 418 30.42 43.43 17.29
N ASP A 419 30.99 42.22 17.22
CA ASP A 419 31.25 41.49 15.97
C ASP A 419 30.06 40.63 15.51
N GLN A 420 28.99 40.53 16.28
CA GLN A 420 27.82 39.69 15.97
C GLN A 420 26.75 40.48 15.21
N TRP A 421 26.23 39.90 14.13
CA TRP A 421 25.14 40.44 13.33
C TRP A 421 23.99 39.42 13.24
N ILE A 422 22.75 39.88 13.38
CA ILE A 422 21.55 39.05 13.54
C ILE A 422 20.44 39.62 12.64
N GLY A 423 20.00 38.87 11.62
CA GLY A 423 18.81 39.20 10.82
C GLY A 423 17.62 38.38 11.30
N PHE A 424 16.52 39.03 11.70
CA PHE A 424 15.40 38.42 12.43
C PHE A 424 14.06 39.12 12.16
N ASP A 425 12.97 38.61 12.71
CA ASP A 425 11.65 39.24 12.66
C ASP A 425 11.22 39.75 14.04
N ASP A 426 10.58 40.93 14.08
CA ASP A 426 9.96 41.55 15.25
C ASP A 426 8.47 41.80 15.02
N GLU A 427 7.72 42.31 16.01
CA GLU A 427 6.30 42.64 15.81
C GLU A 427 6.06 43.59 14.62
N ARG A 428 6.99 44.52 14.33
CA ARG A 428 6.86 45.50 13.24
C ARG A 428 7.00 44.84 11.87
N SER A 429 7.99 43.96 11.68
CA SER A 429 8.15 43.21 10.42
C SER A 429 7.06 42.17 10.24
N ILE A 430 6.65 41.47 11.30
CA ILE A 430 5.52 40.55 11.26
C ILE A 430 4.23 41.28 10.86
N ARG A 431 3.87 42.42 11.47
CA ARG A 431 2.68 43.19 11.05
C ARG A 431 2.75 43.65 9.58
N ASN A 432 3.91 44.09 9.11
CA ASN A 432 4.11 44.44 7.70
C ASN A 432 3.88 43.24 6.77
N LYS A 433 4.40 42.05 7.13
CA LYS A 433 4.17 40.80 6.40
C LYS A 433 2.71 40.35 6.44
N MET A 434 2.02 40.50 7.57
CA MET A 434 0.58 40.20 7.67
C MET A 434 -0.27 41.15 6.85
N LYS A 435 0.10 42.44 6.77
CA LYS A 435 -0.52 43.39 5.84
C LYS A 435 -0.26 42.97 4.38
N TRP A 436 0.97 42.63 4.02
CA TRP A 436 1.30 42.16 2.68
C TRP A 436 0.57 40.85 2.31
N ILE A 437 0.34 39.92 3.25
CA ILE A 437 -0.52 38.73 3.05
C ILE A 437 -1.96 39.14 2.68
N LYS A 438 -2.54 40.08 3.43
CA LYS A 438 -3.91 40.60 3.19
C LYS A 438 -4.00 41.33 1.86
N ASP A 439 -3.05 42.23 1.58
CA ASP A 439 -2.99 43.03 0.35
C ASP A 439 -2.75 42.16 -0.91
N ASN A 440 -2.19 40.95 -0.76
CA ASN A 440 -1.94 39.99 -1.84
C ASN A 440 -2.86 38.76 -1.84
N GLU A 441 -3.87 38.68 -0.98
CA GLU A 441 -4.86 37.59 -0.97
C GLU A 441 -4.27 36.17 -0.74
N TYR A 442 -3.18 36.06 0.02
CA TYR A 442 -2.57 34.76 0.35
C TYR A 442 -3.31 34.04 1.49
N ALA A 443 -3.21 32.71 1.55
CA ALA A 443 -4.03 31.84 2.41
C ALA A 443 -3.87 32.07 3.93
N GLY A 444 -2.76 32.67 4.36
CA GLY A 444 -2.44 32.95 5.76
C GLY A 444 -0.95 32.89 6.06
N ALA A 445 -0.62 32.81 7.35
CA ALA A 445 0.75 32.70 7.85
C ALA A 445 1.08 31.30 8.36
N MET A 446 2.31 30.86 8.15
CA MET A 446 2.90 29.67 8.73
C MET A 446 4.04 30.09 9.67
N VAL A 447 4.27 29.37 10.76
CA VAL A 447 5.27 29.74 11.77
C VAL A 447 6.26 28.61 12.01
N TRP A 448 7.53 28.90 11.78
CA TRP A 448 8.66 28.08 12.24
C TRP A 448 9.40 28.85 13.34
N THR A 449 9.13 28.61 14.63
CA THR A 449 8.23 27.62 15.25
C THR A 449 7.41 28.27 16.38
N VAL A 450 6.39 27.57 16.89
CA VAL A 450 5.63 28.03 18.07
C VAL A 450 6.50 28.14 19.33
N ASP A 451 7.55 27.31 19.41
CA ASP A 451 8.41 27.15 20.57
C ASP A 451 9.60 28.14 20.65
N MET A 452 9.75 29.06 19.68
CA MET A 452 10.82 30.07 19.65
C MET A 452 10.37 31.53 19.76
N ASP A 453 9.05 31.79 19.76
CA ASP A 453 8.47 33.08 20.16
C ASP A 453 8.63 33.30 21.68
N ASP A 454 8.34 34.48 22.23
CA ASP A 454 8.29 34.65 23.70
C ASP A 454 6.99 34.09 24.28
N PHE A 455 6.91 32.76 24.34
CA PHE A 455 5.80 32.00 24.90
C PHE A 455 5.58 32.22 26.41
N THR A 456 6.59 32.78 27.09
CA THR A 456 6.53 33.11 28.52
C THR A 456 5.97 34.52 28.76
N GLY A 457 6.29 35.44 27.84
CA GLY A 457 6.07 36.89 27.90
C GLY A 457 7.18 37.69 28.60
N ASN A 458 8.20 37.04 29.17
CA ASN A 458 9.15 37.65 30.10
C ASN A 458 10.51 38.02 29.47
N PHE A 459 10.90 37.36 28.36
CA PHE A 459 12.21 37.55 27.72
C PHE A 459 12.29 38.90 27.01
N CYS A 460 11.24 39.27 26.27
CA CYS A 460 11.23 40.52 25.48
C CYS A 460 10.82 41.74 26.32
N GLY A 461 10.15 41.55 27.46
CA GLY A 461 9.87 42.62 28.44
C GLY A 461 8.63 43.46 28.14
N GLY A 462 7.80 43.07 27.17
CA GLY A 462 6.45 43.62 26.98
C GLY A 462 5.38 42.97 27.88
N ASP A 463 5.74 41.91 28.63
CA ASP A 463 4.82 41.08 29.42
C ASP A 463 3.65 40.54 28.57
N VAL A 464 3.95 40.07 27.35
CA VAL A 464 3.01 39.53 26.35
C VAL A 464 3.45 38.13 25.95
N LYS A 465 2.63 37.11 26.22
CA LYS A 465 2.85 35.77 25.65
C LYS A 465 2.62 35.78 24.14
N TYR A 466 3.51 35.15 23.41
CA TYR A 466 3.48 35.03 21.94
C TYR A 466 3.38 36.39 21.23
N PRO A 467 4.34 37.31 21.42
CA PRO A 467 4.30 38.62 20.81
C PRO A 467 4.24 38.53 19.27
N LEU A 468 5.03 37.65 18.64
CA LEU A 468 5.05 37.51 17.18
C LEU A 468 3.80 36.80 16.66
N ILE A 469 3.51 35.60 17.16
CA ILE A 469 2.40 34.77 16.64
C ILE A 469 1.05 35.39 17.02
N GLY A 470 0.95 36.00 18.19
CA GLY A 470 -0.21 36.78 18.59
C GLY A 470 -0.42 38.02 17.72
N ALA A 471 0.64 38.67 17.21
CA ALA A 471 0.51 39.76 16.24
C ALA A 471 -0.01 39.24 14.89
N MET A 472 0.39 38.03 14.47
CA MET A 472 -0.21 37.35 13.30
C MET A 472 -1.71 37.11 13.51
N ARG A 473 -2.11 36.65 14.70
CA ARG A 473 -3.51 36.42 15.08
C ARG A 473 -4.34 37.70 15.14
N GLU A 474 -3.75 38.77 15.65
CA GLU A 474 -4.36 40.10 15.74
C GLU A 474 -4.56 40.71 14.35
N GLU A 475 -3.56 40.64 13.46
CA GLU A 475 -3.63 41.18 12.11
C GLU A 475 -4.51 40.37 11.15
N LEU A 476 -4.42 39.04 11.17
CA LEU A 476 -5.11 38.18 10.20
C LEU A 476 -6.51 37.76 10.64
N ARG A 477 -6.79 37.75 11.95
CA ARG A 477 -8.07 37.28 12.50
C ARG A 477 -8.74 38.24 13.49
N GLY A 478 -8.14 39.40 13.77
CA GLY A 478 -8.74 40.45 14.63
C GLY A 478 -8.75 40.14 16.13
N ILE A 479 -8.14 39.03 16.56
CA ILE A 479 -8.15 38.59 17.96
C ILE A 479 -6.98 39.25 18.69
N LYS A 480 -7.30 40.28 19.48
CA LYS A 480 -6.29 41.12 20.14
C LYS A 480 -5.41 40.37 21.14
N ARG A 481 -4.16 40.82 21.31
CA ARG A 481 -3.25 40.34 22.38
C ARG A 481 -3.47 41.05 23.73
N GLY A 482 -4.06 42.24 23.72
CA GLY A 482 -4.38 43.01 24.93
C GLY A 482 -3.30 43.98 25.42
N LYS A 483 -2.14 44.06 24.74
CA LYS A 483 -1.07 45.05 24.96
C LYS A 483 -0.46 45.50 23.62
N GLU A 484 0.33 46.57 23.68
CA GLU A 484 1.05 47.17 22.55
C GLU A 484 2.33 46.39 22.21
N ASP A 485 2.94 46.70 21.06
CA ASP A 485 4.19 46.08 20.58
C ASP A 485 5.42 46.68 21.29
N ILE A 486 6.53 45.94 21.31
CA ILE A 486 7.80 46.45 21.83
C ILE A 486 8.46 47.37 20.78
N ASP A 487 8.58 48.66 21.10
CA ASP A 487 9.34 49.59 20.26
C ASP A 487 10.84 49.45 20.53
N TRP A 488 11.47 48.50 19.83
CA TRP A 488 12.91 48.26 19.89
C TRP A 488 13.76 49.50 19.55
N SER A 489 13.23 50.49 18.82
CA SER A 489 13.93 51.75 18.54
C SER A 489 14.02 52.69 19.75
N LYS A 490 13.27 52.41 20.82
CA LYS A 490 13.35 53.10 22.12
C LYS A 490 14.01 52.25 23.22
N VAL A 491 14.04 50.92 23.06
CA VAL A 491 14.54 49.97 24.08
C VAL A 491 16.01 49.62 23.88
N ALA A 492 16.46 49.48 22.62
CA ALA A 492 17.84 49.15 22.27
C ALA A 492 18.62 50.38 21.81
N ASN A 493 19.93 50.25 21.63
CA ASN A 493 20.71 51.29 20.95
C ASN A 493 20.29 51.41 19.48
N THR A 494 20.32 52.60 18.88
CA THR A 494 19.90 52.81 17.48
C THR A 494 20.87 53.68 16.69
N ILE A 495 21.03 53.38 15.40
CA ILE A 495 21.81 54.19 14.45
C ILE A 495 20.95 54.48 13.21
N THR A 496 20.76 55.76 12.87
CA THR A 496 20.12 56.19 11.62
C THR A 496 21.09 56.02 10.45
N ALA A 497 20.83 55.06 9.57
CA ALA A 497 21.63 54.84 8.37
C ALA A 497 21.08 55.65 7.19
N GLU A 498 21.84 56.61 6.67
CA GLU A 498 21.48 57.30 5.42
C GLU A 498 21.54 56.36 4.20
N THR A 499 20.49 56.40 3.38
CA THR A 499 20.32 55.57 2.17
C THR A 499 20.69 56.38 0.93
N ILE A 500 21.93 56.22 0.44
CA ILE A 500 22.38 56.89 -0.78
C ILE A 500 21.94 56.06 -2.01
N THR A 501 20.85 56.49 -2.64
CA THR A 501 20.35 55.89 -3.89
C THR A 501 21.32 56.14 -5.05
N LYS A 502 21.66 55.08 -5.81
CA LYS A 502 22.47 55.16 -7.04
C LYS A 502 21.60 54.95 -8.29
N PRO A 503 21.90 55.62 -9.41
CA PRO A 503 21.08 55.57 -10.62
C PRO A 503 21.18 54.23 -11.38
N SER A 504 20.14 53.96 -12.18
CA SER A 504 19.90 52.66 -12.83
C SER A 504 20.87 52.34 -14.00
N PRO A 505 21.37 51.10 -14.10
CA PRO A 505 22.09 50.62 -15.29
C PRO A 505 21.22 50.48 -16.54
N ILE A 506 21.86 50.53 -17.72
CA ILE A 506 21.21 50.49 -19.05
C ILE A 506 21.06 49.03 -19.54
N LYS A 507 19.96 48.73 -20.24
CA LYS A 507 19.69 47.41 -20.85
C LYS A 507 20.58 47.14 -22.07
N ILE A 508 21.00 45.88 -22.23
CA ILE A 508 21.42 45.28 -23.50
C ILE A 508 20.50 44.08 -23.78
N SER A 509 20.11 43.86 -25.04
CA SER A 509 19.12 42.85 -25.45
C SER A 509 19.75 41.52 -25.88
N VAL A 510 19.11 40.42 -25.51
CA VAL A 510 19.50 39.05 -25.93
C VAL A 510 19.08 38.80 -27.38
N SER A 511 20.05 38.54 -28.27
CA SER A 511 19.76 38.11 -29.66
C SER A 511 20.84 37.21 -30.30
N GLU A 512 21.59 36.47 -29.48
CA GLU A 512 22.43 35.29 -29.80
C GLU A 512 22.52 34.51 -28.48
N VAL A 513 22.39 33.17 -28.38
CA VAL A 513 22.71 32.10 -29.32
C VAL A 513 21.55 31.08 -29.43
N LEU A 514 21.05 30.81 -30.64
CA LEU A 514 20.12 29.70 -30.91
C LEU A 514 20.33 29.11 -32.32
N ALA A 515 21.44 28.37 -32.54
CA ALA A 515 21.58 27.47 -33.70
C ALA A 515 22.73 26.46 -33.57
N LYS A 516 22.42 25.18 -33.33
CA LYS A 516 22.79 24.02 -34.19
C LYS A 516 22.52 22.68 -33.51
N VAL A 517 21.90 21.77 -34.26
CA VAL A 517 21.66 20.36 -33.90
C VAL A 517 21.87 19.52 -35.15
N LYS A 518 22.62 18.40 -35.09
CA LYS A 518 22.33 17.07 -35.69
C LYS A 518 23.55 16.10 -35.57
N PRO A 519 23.38 14.77 -35.77
CA PRO A 519 24.03 13.79 -34.87
C PRO A 519 25.24 13.02 -35.44
N GLY A 520 25.96 12.36 -34.54
CA GLY A 520 26.93 11.29 -34.84
C GLY A 520 26.27 9.90 -34.93
N LYS A 521 27.00 8.93 -35.50
CA LYS A 521 26.48 7.60 -35.84
C LYS A 521 26.64 6.59 -34.69
N ILE A 522 25.73 5.62 -34.65
CA ILE A 522 25.91 4.34 -33.93
C ILE A 522 26.84 3.44 -34.75
N GLN A 523 27.69 2.67 -34.07
CA GLN A 523 28.40 1.51 -34.62
C GLN A 523 28.12 0.29 -33.72
N ALA A 524 28.16 -0.91 -34.31
CA ALA A 524 27.73 -2.13 -33.63
C ALA A 524 28.68 -3.31 -33.87
N SER A 525 29.16 -3.88 -32.77
CA SER A 525 29.59 -5.27 -32.60
C SER A 525 29.65 -5.52 -31.07
N THR A 526 29.65 -6.74 -30.53
CA THR A 526 29.80 -8.07 -31.15
C THR A 526 28.90 -9.06 -30.38
N ALA A 527 28.32 -10.06 -31.05
CA ALA A 527 27.57 -11.10 -30.36
C ALA A 527 28.54 -12.07 -29.64
N ILE A 528 28.17 -12.48 -28.42
CA ILE A 528 28.78 -13.62 -27.72
C ILE A 528 27.81 -14.79 -27.81
N GLN A 529 28.31 -15.95 -28.25
CA GLN A 529 27.52 -17.16 -28.41
C GLN A 529 27.62 -18.00 -27.14
N THR A 530 26.48 -18.28 -26.52
CA THR A 530 26.36 -19.17 -25.35
C THR A 530 25.31 -20.24 -25.66
N ASP A 531 25.53 -21.47 -25.18
CA ASP A 531 24.73 -22.63 -25.55
C ASP A 531 23.22 -22.46 -25.27
N VAL A 532 22.41 -22.76 -26.27
CA VAL A 532 20.96 -22.60 -26.22
C VAL A 532 20.34 -23.73 -25.39
N VAL A 533 20.20 -23.48 -24.09
CA VAL A 533 19.12 -24.12 -23.32
C VAL A 533 17.80 -23.63 -23.93
N ASP A 534 16.92 -24.55 -24.30
CA ASP A 534 15.58 -24.22 -24.80
C ASP A 534 14.75 -23.57 -23.68
N MET A 535 14.68 -22.24 -23.70
CA MET A 535 13.96 -21.44 -22.71
C MET A 535 12.44 -21.40 -22.95
N ASN A 536 11.96 -21.93 -24.07
CA ASN A 536 10.56 -21.83 -24.50
C ASN A 536 9.74 -23.05 -24.07
N VAL A 537 10.26 -23.86 -23.14
CA VAL A 537 9.59 -25.06 -22.60
C VAL A 537 9.77 -25.19 -21.10
N ARG A 538 8.74 -25.70 -20.41
CA ARG A 538 8.79 -26.05 -18.99
C ARG A 538 8.18 -27.44 -18.72
N ALA A 539 8.52 -28.04 -17.59
CA ALA A 539 7.78 -29.20 -17.09
C ALA A 539 6.32 -28.81 -16.75
N PRO A 540 5.34 -29.73 -16.87
CA PRO A 540 3.98 -29.50 -16.40
C PRO A 540 3.96 -29.17 -14.91
N GLN A 541 2.98 -28.37 -14.48
CA GLN A 541 2.74 -28.19 -13.05
C GLN A 541 1.74 -29.23 -12.55
N ILE A 542 1.88 -29.57 -11.27
CA ILE A 542 0.97 -30.39 -10.49
C ILE A 542 0.65 -29.57 -9.24
N MET A 543 -0.57 -29.04 -9.16
CA MET A 543 -1.03 -28.13 -8.10
C MET A 543 -2.05 -28.84 -7.21
N CYS A 544 -1.65 -29.20 -5.99
CA CYS A 544 -2.44 -30.03 -5.10
C CYS A 544 -3.08 -29.18 -3.99
N TYR A 545 -4.41 -29.10 -3.96
CA TYR A 545 -5.11 -28.47 -2.83
C TYR A 545 -5.11 -29.41 -1.62
N MET A 546 -4.95 -28.86 -0.42
CA MET A 546 -5.17 -29.53 0.86
C MET A 546 -6.25 -28.76 1.63
N THR A 547 -7.29 -29.46 2.10
CA THR A 547 -8.41 -28.85 2.83
C THR A 547 -8.11 -28.73 4.33
N SER A 548 -8.24 -27.53 4.91
CA SER A 548 -7.91 -27.24 6.32
C SER A 548 -8.79 -27.98 7.33
N TRP A 549 -9.96 -28.47 6.88
CA TRP A 549 -10.87 -29.28 7.67
C TRP A 549 -10.59 -30.79 7.60
N SER A 550 -9.63 -31.25 6.79
CA SER A 550 -9.25 -32.67 6.73
C SER A 550 -8.75 -33.19 8.08
N ILE A 551 -8.12 -32.33 8.88
CA ILE A 551 -7.69 -32.61 10.27
C ILE A 551 -8.86 -32.88 11.23
N LYS A 552 -10.09 -32.49 10.85
CA LYS A 552 -11.32 -32.62 11.64
C LYS A 552 -12.14 -33.87 11.25
N ARG A 553 -11.77 -34.60 10.18
CA ARG A 553 -12.42 -35.88 9.78
C ARG A 553 -12.15 -37.00 10.80
N PRO A 554 -13.07 -37.96 10.98
CA PRO A 554 -12.90 -39.05 11.94
C PRO A 554 -11.94 -40.14 11.43
N GLY A 555 -11.27 -40.82 12.37
CA GLY A 555 -10.58 -42.10 12.15
C GLY A 555 -9.58 -42.10 10.99
N ALA A 556 -9.89 -42.86 9.93
CA ALA A 556 -9.00 -43.02 8.78
C ALA A 556 -9.11 -41.89 7.74
N GLY A 557 -10.11 -41.02 7.81
CA GLY A 557 -10.18 -39.81 6.98
C GLY A 557 -9.34 -38.64 7.51
N LYS A 558 -8.82 -38.72 8.74
CA LYS A 558 -8.03 -37.62 9.34
C LYS A 558 -6.68 -37.46 8.63
N PHE A 559 -6.50 -36.31 7.98
CA PHE A 559 -5.28 -35.94 7.24
C PHE A 559 -4.66 -34.66 7.82
N THR A 560 -3.32 -34.57 7.84
CA THR A 560 -2.53 -33.39 8.25
C THR A 560 -1.40 -33.12 7.23
N PRO A 561 -0.78 -31.93 7.22
CA PRO A 561 0.30 -31.60 6.28
C PRO A 561 1.43 -32.63 6.27
N ASP A 562 1.78 -33.17 7.44
CA ASP A 562 2.79 -34.22 7.62
C ASP A 562 2.47 -35.56 6.92
N ASN A 563 1.28 -35.73 6.36
CA ASN A 563 0.92 -36.88 5.52
C ASN A 563 1.32 -36.70 4.05
N ILE A 564 1.50 -35.45 3.59
CA ILE A 564 1.88 -35.11 2.21
C ILE A 564 3.30 -35.59 1.94
N ASP A 565 3.48 -36.40 0.89
CA ASP A 565 4.79 -36.64 0.29
C ASP A 565 5.17 -35.39 -0.55
N PRO A 566 6.22 -34.63 -0.18
CA PRO A 566 6.57 -33.36 -0.83
C PRO A 566 7.07 -33.51 -2.27
N SER A 567 7.25 -34.73 -2.78
CA SER A 567 7.63 -35.01 -4.16
C SER A 567 6.43 -35.20 -5.10
N LEU A 568 5.19 -35.36 -4.58
CA LEU A 568 4.00 -35.63 -5.40
C LEU A 568 3.66 -34.45 -6.33
N CYS A 569 3.79 -33.24 -5.81
CA CYS A 569 3.24 -32.02 -6.39
C CYS A 569 4.35 -30.99 -6.61
N THR A 570 4.20 -30.15 -7.63
CA THR A 570 5.07 -28.96 -7.81
C THR A 570 4.68 -27.82 -6.87
N HIS A 571 3.37 -27.74 -6.59
CA HIS A 571 2.73 -26.73 -5.78
C HIS A 571 1.75 -27.44 -4.82
N VAL A 572 1.71 -27.03 -3.56
CA VAL A 572 0.62 -27.37 -2.62
C VAL A 572 -0.10 -26.08 -2.24
N ILE A 573 -1.43 -26.10 -2.24
CA ILE A 573 -2.28 -24.94 -1.97
C ILE A 573 -3.12 -25.23 -0.74
N TYR A 574 -2.99 -24.43 0.32
CA TYR A 574 -3.77 -24.59 1.56
C TYR A 574 -5.14 -23.93 1.41
N ALA A 575 -6.20 -24.72 1.45
CA ALA A 575 -7.60 -24.27 1.36
C ALA A 575 -8.26 -24.25 2.75
N PHE A 576 -8.51 -23.11 3.38
CA PHE A 576 -8.32 -21.73 2.91
C PHE A 576 -7.91 -20.82 4.08
N GLY A 577 -7.45 -19.61 3.75
CA GLY A 577 -7.59 -18.42 4.60
C GLY A 577 -8.92 -17.71 4.35
N THR A 578 -9.21 -16.66 5.12
CA THR A 578 -10.47 -15.91 5.04
C THR A 578 -10.23 -14.39 5.15
N LEU A 579 -11.31 -13.61 5.06
CA LEU A 579 -11.31 -12.18 5.37
C LEU A 579 -11.88 -11.94 6.77
N LYS A 580 -11.22 -11.06 7.52
CA LYS A 580 -11.76 -10.40 8.71
C LYS A 580 -11.43 -8.92 8.64
N ASP A 581 -12.42 -8.05 8.81
CA ASP A 581 -12.25 -6.60 8.67
C ASP A 581 -11.58 -6.20 7.34
N PHE A 582 -11.93 -6.92 6.26
CA PHE A 582 -11.37 -6.86 4.90
C PHE A 582 -9.88 -7.26 4.76
N LYS A 583 -9.27 -7.89 5.77
CA LYS A 583 -7.86 -8.32 5.79
C LYS A 583 -7.74 -9.83 5.68
N LEU A 584 -6.69 -10.33 5.02
CA LEU A 584 -6.35 -11.75 4.96
C LEU A 584 -6.04 -12.29 6.37
N THR A 585 -6.66 -13.41 6.76
CA THR A 585 -6.43 -14.05 8.06
C THR A 585 -6.75 -15.55 8.07
N PHE A 586 -6.54 -16.22 9.21
CA PHE A 586 -6.80 -17.64 9.45
C PHE A 586 -8.30 -17.94 9.60
N ILE A 587 -8.72 -19.20 9.39
CA ILE A 587 -10.09 -19.65 9.70
C ILE A 587 -10.19 -20.09 11.17
N ASP A 588 -9.17 -20.75 11.68
CA ASP A 588 -9.03 -21.24 13.06
C ASP A 588 -7.67 -20.77 13.59
N GLU A 589 -7.55 -20.30 14.84
CA GLU A 589 -6.24 -19.84 15.39
C GLU A 589 -5.17 -20.96 15.34
N LYS A 590 -5.62 -22.23 15.29
CA LYS A 590 -4.78 -23.42 15.15
C LYS A 590 -4.20 -23.62 13.74
N ASP A 591 -4.70 -22.93 12.73
CA ASP A 591 -4.08 -22.92 11.39
C ASP A 591 -2.63 -22.41 11.45
N THR A 592 -2.26 -21.61 12.46
CA THR A 592 -0.88 -21.18 12.74
C THR A 592 0.11 -22.34 12.84
N GLU A 593 -0.28 -23.48 13.41
CA GLU A 593 0.59 -24.68 13.44
C GLU A 593 0.52 -25.45 12.11
N GLN A 594 -0.66 -25.56 11.49
CA GLN A 594 -0.79 -26.20 10.18
C GLN A 594 0.06 -25.48 9.11
N TYR A 595 0.16 -24.15 9.15
CA TYR A 595 1.02 -23.36 8.27
C TYR A 595 2.51 -23.66 8.48
N LYS A 596 2.97 -23.87 9.74
CA LYS A 596 4.36 -24.27 10.03
C LYS A 596 4.65 -25.66 9.47
N GLU A 597 3.76 -26.63 9.69
CA GLU A 597 3.88 -27.99 9.17
C GLU A 597 3.90 -27.99 7.63
N MET A 598 3.04 -27.18 6.98
CA MET A 598 3.04 -26.97 5.52
C MET A 598 4.36 -26.38 5.01
N MET A 599 4.98 -25.44 5.72
CA MET A 599 6.29 -24.90 5.34
C MET A 599 7.43 -25.91 5.57
N ALA A 600 7.33 -26.80 6.56
CA ALA A 600 8.31 -27.87 6.79
C ALA A 600 8.37 -28.89 5.63
N LEU A 601 7.32 -29.00 4.80
CA LEU A 601 7.36 -29.79 3.55
C LEU A 601 8.45 -29.29 2.59
N ARG A 602 8.82 -28.00 2.65
CA ARG A 602 9.89 -27.41 1.82
C ARG A 602 11.29 -27.70 2.34
N GLU A 603 11.45 -28.16 3.58
CA GLU A 603 12.73 -28.68 4.09
C GLU A 603 13.02 -30.07 3.50
N LYS A 604 11.96 -30.84 3.24
CA LYS A 604 11.98 -32.14 2.57
C LYS A 604 12.08 -32.00 1.03
N ASN A 605 11.53 -30.94 0.43
CA ASN A 605 11.68 -30.57 -0.99
C ASN A 605 11.80 -29.05 -1.20
N ALA A 606 13.02 -28.53 -1.35
CA ALA A 606 13.27 -27.09 -1.51
C ALA A 606 12.70 -26.45 -2.80
N ASN A 607 12.33 -27.25 -3.80
CA ASN A 607 11.69 -26.76 -5.02
C ASN A 607 10.17 -26.59 -4.88
N LEU A 608 9.56 -27.25 -3.89
CA LEU A 608 8.11 -27.18 -3.65
C LEU A 608 7.67 -25.75 -3.38
N LYS A 609 6.58 -25.33 -4.02
CA LYS A 609 5.92 -24.04 -3.73
C LYS A 609 4.69 -24.29 -2.87
N VAL A 610 4.52 -23.50 -1.81
CA VAL A 610 3.35 -23.59 -0.93
C VAL A 610 2.58 -22.27 -0.99
N LEU A 611 1.32 -22.31 -1.42
CA LEU A 611 0.43 -21.15 -1.53
C LEU A 611 -0.69 -21.23 -0.50
N LEU A 612 -1.28 -20.08 -0.18
CA LEU A 612 -2.53 -19.98 0.57
C LEU A 612 -3.66 -19.64 -0.40
N ALA A 613 -4.75 -20.40 -0.41
CA ALA A 613 -5.97 -20.02 -1.10
C ALA A 613 -6.85 -19.16 -0.18
N ILE A 614 -7.53 -18.17 -0.75
CA ILE A 614 -8.58 -17.39 -0.10
C ILE A 614 -9.87 -17.50 -0.92
N GLY A 615 -10.97 -17.86 -0.25
CA GLY A 615 -12.29 -17.94 -0.86
C GLY A 615 -12.93 -19.34 -0.77
N GLY A 616 -13.45 -19.83 -1.90
CA GLY A 616 -14.14 -21.10 -2.04
C GLY A 616 -15.63 -21.08 -1.66
N TRP A 617 -16.31 -22.19 -1.91
CA TRP A 617 -17.77 -22.32 -1.86
C TRP A 617 -18.45 -21.76 -0.61
N ALA A 618 -17.91 -22.05 0.57
CA ALA A 618 -18.47 -21.61 1.85
C ALA A 618 -18.26 -20.12 2.15
N PHE A 619 -17.32 -19.48 1.46
CA PHE A 619 -17.02 -18.05 1.54
C PHE A 619 -17.85 -17.26 0.51
N GLY A 620 -17.97 -17.80 -0.70
CA GLY A 620 -18.81 -17.30 -1.77
C GLY A 620 -18.45 -15.89 -2.25
N SER A 621 -19.41 -15.21 -2.89
CA SER A 621 -19.14 -13.96 -3.62
C SER A 621 -19.21 -12.70 -2.75
N THR A 622 -19.96 -12.70 -1.66
CA THR A 622 -20.28 -11.48 -0.89
C THR A 622 -19.05 -10.80 -0.28
N PRO A 623 -18.12 -11.51 0.40
CA PRO A 623 -16.97 -10.84 1.01
C PRO A 623 -16.02 -10.25 -0.03
N PHE A 624 -15.89 -10.87 -1.21
CA PHE A 624 -15.14 -10.30 -2.33
C PHE A 624 -15.81 -9.05 -2.92
N LYS A 625 -17.14 -9.06 -3.10
CA LYS A 625 -17.91 -7.86 -3.49
C LYS A 625 -17.73 -6.71 -2.51
N GLU A 626 -17.78 -6.99 -1.20
CA GLU A 626 -17.59 -5.96 -0.17
C GLU A 626 -16.14 -5.46 -0.08
N LEU A 627 -15.15 -6.35 -0.24
CA LEU A 627 -13.74 -5.99 -0.33
C LEU A 627 -13.46 -5.09 -1.54
N THR A 628 -13.94 -5.47 -2.72
CA THR A 628 -13.64 -4.75 -3.97
C THR A 628 -14.54 -3.53 -4.22
N GLY A 629 -15.68 -3.45 -3.55
CA GLY A 629 -16.62 -2.32 -3.65
C GLY A 629 -16.07 -0.98 -3.13
N ASN A 630 -14.91 -0.98 -2.47
CA ASN A 630 -14.15 0.24 -2.20
C ASN A 630 -12.65 0.01 -2.49
N VAL A 631 -12.06 0.85 -3.34
CA VAL A 631 -10.64 0.84 -3.70
C VAL A 631 -9.72 0.93 -2.47
N PHE A 632 -10.13 1.64 -1.42
CA PHE A 632 -9.38 1.69 -0.16
C PHE A 632 -9.26 0.32 0.50
N ARG A 633 -10.38 -0.41 0.65
CA ARG A 633 -10.41 -1.78 1.21
C ARG A 633 -9.60 -2.75 0.34
N MET A 634 -9.83 -2.71 -0.98
CA MET A 634 -9.15 -3.57 -1.96
C MET A 634 -7.63 -3.41 -1.89
N ASN A 635 -7.13 -2.18 -1.92
CA ASN A 635 -5.70 -1.91 -1.85
C ASN A 635 -5.14 -2.23 -0.46
N GLN A 636 -5.85 -1.91 0.63
CA GLN A 636 -5.41 -2.28 1.98
C GLN A 636 -5.22 -3.80 2.11
N PHE A 637 -6.16 -4.59 1.58
CA PHE A 637 -6.01 -6.05 1.48
C PHE A 637 -4.77 -6.45 0.67
N VAL A 638 -4.53 -5.84 -0.49
CA VAL A 638 -3.35 -6.15 -1.34
C VAL A 638 -2.04 -6.01 -0.56
N TYR A 639 -1.84 -4.92 0.19
CA TYR A 639 -0.59 -4.70 0.92
C TYR A 639 -0.51 -5.52 2.22
N GLU A 640 -1.60 -5.68 2.97
CA GLU A 640 -1.59 -6.51 4.18
C GLU A 640 -1.53 -8.01 3.87
N ALA A 641 -2.04 -8.47 2.72
CA ALA A 641 -1.87 -9.84 2.27
C ALA A 641 -0.40 -10.17 1.97
N ILE A 642 0.38 -9.24 1.41
CA ILE A 642 1.83 -9.40 1.23
C ILE A 642 2.52 -9.59 2.57
N GLU A 643 2.19 -8.76 3.57
CA GLU A 643 2.75 -8.87 4.92
C GLU A 643 2.43 -10.24 5.55
N PHE A 644 1.15 -10.67 5.49
CA PHE A 644 0.71 -11.96 6.00
C PHE A 644 1.39 -13.16 5.30
N LEU A 645 1.50 -13.12 3.97
CA LEU A 645 2.12 -14.18 3.18
C LEU A 645 3.63 -14.28 3.44
N ARG A 646 4.33 -13.14 3.59
CA ARG A 646 5.77 -13.10 3.90
C ARG A 646 6.05 -13.52 5.34
N GLU A 647 5.22 -13.11 6.31
CA GLU A 647 5.30 -13.57 7.72
C GLU A 647 5.18 -15.08 7.83
N HIS A 648 4.18 -15.66 7.16
CA HIS A 648 3.91 -17.10 7.15
C HIS A 648 4.70 -17.88 6.08
N LYS A 649 5.66 -17.21 5.42
CA LYS A 649 6.63 -17.78 4.45
C LYS A 649 6.03 -18.43 3.19
N PHE A 650 4.76 -18.13 2.87
CA PHE A 650 4.10 -18.60 1.65
C PHE A 650 4.81 -18.12 0.39
N ASN A 651 4.71 -18.91 -0.67
CA ASN A 651 5.24 -18.60 -2.00
C ASN A 651 4.25 -17.85 -2.89
N GLY A 652 3.00 -17.67 -2.47
CA GLY A 652 1.97 -16.99 -3.26
C GLY A 652 0.56 -17.10 -2.67
N LEU A 653 -0.39 -16.46 -3.37
CA LEU A 653 -1.82 -16.42 -3.06
C LEU A 653 -2.62 -17.05 -4.21
N ASP A 654 -3.62 -17.86 -3.87
CA ASP A 654 -4.63 -18.35 -4.80
C ASP A 654 -5.98 -17.68 -4.49
N VAL A 655 -6.67 -17.12 -5.50
CA VAL A 655 -7.88 -16.31 -5.30
C VAL A 655 -9.11 -17.01 -5.88
N ASP A 656 -9.83 -17.71 -5.00
CA ASP A 656 -10.98 -18.57 -5.30
C ASP A 656 -12.31 -17.82 -5.07
N TRP A 657 -12.64 -16.90 -5.98
CA TRP A 657 -13.91 -16.18 -5.94
C TRP A 657 -15.00 -17.01 -6.61
N GLU A 658 -15.88 -17.62 -5.81
CA GLU A 658 -17.05 -18.36 -6.29
C GLU A 658 -18.37 -17.56 -6.18
N TYR A 659 -18.98 -17.07 -7.25
CA TYR A 659 -18.36 -16.69 -8.54
C TYR A 659 -18.71 -15.22 -8.82
N PRO A 660 -17.82 -14.41 -9.40
CA PRO A 660 -18.15 -13.07 -9.87
C PRO A 660 -19.31 -13.14 -10.89
N ARG A 661 -20.27 -12.22 -10.81
CA ARG A 661 -21.42 -12.14 -11.72
C ARG A 661 -21.82 -10.69 -12.01
N GLY A 662 -21.87 -10.35 -13.29
CA GLY A 662 -22.17 -9.00 -13.80
C GLY A 662 -20.92 -8.20 -14.17
N SER A 663 -21.13 -7.06 -14.84
CA SER A 663 -20.06 -6.14 -15.28
C SER A 663 -19.14 -5.72 -14.14
N ASP A 664 -19.74 -5.45 -12.98
CA ASP A 664 -19.08 -4.75 -11.89
C ASP A 664 -18.16 -5.71 -11.13
N ASP A 665 -18.64 -6.92 -10.82
CA ASP A 665 -17.84 -8.03 -10.32
C ASP A 665 -16.70 -8.41 -11.28
N LYS A 666 -16.99 -8.47 -12.58
CA LYS A 666 -16.00 -8.82 -13.62
C LYS A 666 -14.86 -7.80 -13.66
N ALA A 667 -15.18 -6.51 -13.63
CA ALA A 667 -14.19 -5.44 -13.55
C ALA A 667 -13.46 -5.41 -12.20
N ALA A 668 -14.17 -5.66 -11.10
CA ALA A 668 -13.61 -5.71 -9.75
C ALA A 668 -12.58 -6.83 -9.58
N TYR A 669 -12.87 -8.04 -10.10
CA TYR A 669 -11.95 -9.17 -10.03
C TYR A 669 -10.68 -8.95 -10.86
N VAL A 670 -10.81 -8.38 -12.06
CA VAL A 670 -9.65 -7.96 -12.88
C VAL A 670 -8.79 -6.93 -12.11
N ASN A 671 -9.41 -5.93 -11.47
CA ASN A 671 -8.68 -4.93 -10.70
C ASN A 671 -7.99 -5.52 -9.46
N LEU A 672 -8.63 -6.45 -8.74
CA LEU A 672 -8.04 -7.15 -7.59
C LEU A 672 -6.79 -7.93 -8.01
N LEU A 673 -6.89 -8.78 -9.03
CA LEU A 673 -5.76 -9.57 -9.54
C LEU A 673 -4.63 -8.69 -10.09
N LYS A 674 -4.98 -7.58 -10.75
CA LYS A 674 -4.03 -6.60 -11.26
C LYS A 674 -3.24 -5.91 -10.16
N GLU A 675 -3.89 -5.35 -9.14
CA GLU A 675 -3.18 -4.66 -8.06
C GLU A 675 -2.40 -5.65 -7.18
N LEU A 676 -2.91 -6.88 -6.96
CA LEU A 676 -2.13 -7.99 -6.36
C LEU A 676 -0.84 -8.25 -7.16
N ARG A 677 -0.92 -8.46 -8.49
CA ARG A 677 0.26 -8.72 -9.32
C ARG A 677 1.23 -7.53 -9.30
N LEU A 678 0.74 -6.30 -9.46
CA LEU A 678 1.57 -5.09 -9.42
C LEU A 678 2.27 -4.91 -8.07
N ALA A 679 1.61 -5.24 -6.96
CA ALA A 679 2.20 -5.16 -5.63
C ALA A 679 3.20 -6.30 -5.38
N PHE A 680 2.94 -7.53 -5.84
CA PHE A 680 3.89 -8.66 -5.75
C PHE A 680 5.16 -8.39 -6.58
N GLU A 681 5.00 -7.86 -7.79
CA GLU A 681 6.11 -7.42 -8.66
C GLU A 681 6.93 -6.29 -8.03
N GLY A 682 6.26 -5.34 -7.36
CA GLY A 682 6.92 -4.20 -6.69
C GLY A 682 7.63 -4.61 -5.41
N GLU A 683 7.02 -5.44 -4.58
CA GLU A 683 7.64 -5.97 -3.35
C GLU A 683 8.90 -6.76 -3.68
N SER A 684 8.84 -7.69 -4.64
CA SER A 684 9.99 -8.52 -5.03
C SER A 684 11.21 -7.67 -5.45
N LYS A 685 10.96 -6.57 -6.16
CA LYS A 685 11.99 -5.61 -6.60
C LYS A 685 12.52 -4.74 -5.45
N SER A 686 11.71 -4.49 -4.41
CA SER A 686 12.10 -3.70 -3.23
C SER A 686 12.70 -4.54 -2.09
N SER A 687 12.39 -5.84 -1.98
CA SER A 687 12.90 -6.73 -0.93
C SER A 687 14.01 -7.67 -1.40
N GLY A 688 14.19 -7.84 -2.72
CA GLY A 688 15.09 -8.83 -3.32
C GLY A 688 14.58 -10.27 -3.20
N LEU A 689 13.42 -10.50 -2.55
CA LEU A 689 12.86 -11.83 -2.37
C LEU A 689 12.19 -12.33 -3.67
N PRO A 690 12.13 -13.66 -3.89
CA PRO A 690 11.39 -14.24 -5.01
C PRO A 690 9.92 -13.79 -4.98
N ARG A 691 9.43 -13.28 -6.12
CA ARG A 691 8.06 -12.79 -6.29
C ARG A 691 7.03 -13.80 -5.79
N LEU A 692 6.03 -13.32 -5.05
CA LEU A 692 4.85 -14.10 -4.71
C LEU A 692 4.09 -14.51 -5.98
N LEU A 693 3.77 -15.80 -6.09
CA LEU A 693 2.90 -16.32 -7.14
C LEU A 693 1.47 -15.84 -6.92
N LEU A 694 0.73 -15.63 -8.01
CA LEU A 694 -0.68 -15.29 -7.97
C LEU A 694 -1.45 -16.28 -8.86
N THR A 695 -2.33 -17.08 -8.27
CA THR A 695 -3.17 -18.05 -8.99
C THR A 695 -4.64 -17.84 -8.67
N ALA A 696 -5.53 -18.54 -9.38
CA ALA A 696 -6.95 -18.53 -9.07
C ALA A 696 -7.61 -19.85 -9.46
N ALA A 697 -8.44 -20.39 -8.57
CA ALA A 697 -9.47 -21.35 -8.91
C ALA A 697 -10.58 -20.66 -9.73
N VAL A 698 -11.01 -21.30 -10.82
CA VAL A 698 -12.00 -20.76 -11.76
C VAL A 698 -12.97 -21.83 -12.26
N PRO A 699 -14.23 -21.48 -12.59
CA PRO A 699 -15.26 -22.46 -12.92
C PRO A 699 -15.06 -23.10 -14.30
N ALA A 700 -15.46 -24.37 -14.42
CA ALA A 700 -15.62 -25.05 -15.70
C ALA A 700 -16.92 -24.66 -16.45
N SER A 701 -17.91 -24.07 -15.77
CA SER A 701 -19.19 -23.68 -16.39
C SER A 701 -19.03 -22.49 -17.36
N PHE A 702 -19.36 -22.72 -18.63
CA PHE A 702 -19.36 -21.68 -19.68
C PHE A 702 -20.27 -20.49 -19.34
N GLU A 703 -21.35 -20.71 -18.58
CA GLU A 703 -22.26 -19.64 -18.13
C GLU A 703 -21.60 -18.77 -17.05
N ALA A 704 -20.85 -19.38 -16.12
CA ALA A 704 -20.12 -18.64 -15.09
C ALA A 704 -18.96 -17.83 -15.69
N ILE A 705 -18.21 -18.41 -16.63
CA ILE A 705 -17.15 -17.72 -17.39
C ILE A 705 -17.74 -16.46 -18.06
N ALA A 706 -18.82 -16.63 -18.84
CA ALA A 706 -19.45 -15.53 -19.57
C ALA A 706 -20.06 -14.46 -18.63
N ALA A 707 -20.59 -14.85 -17.48
CA ALA A 707 -21.21 -13.94 -16.52
C ALA A 707 -20.21 -13.13 -15.66
N GLY A 708 -18.99 -13.64 -15.46
CA GLY A 708 -18.10 -13.17 -14.39
C GLY A 708 -16.66 -12.84 -14.76
N TYR A 709 -16.11 -13.39 -15.85
CA TYR A 709 -14.66 -13.42 -16.06
C TYR A 709 -14.24 -12.64 -17.31
N ASP A 710 -13.18 -11.84 -17.17
CA ASP A 710 -12.43 -11.33 -18.32
C ASP A 710 -11.18 -12.18 -18.56
N VAL A 711 -11.34 -13.22 -19.36
CA VAL A 711 -10.32 -14.27 -19.51
C VAL A 711 -9.00 -13.70 -20.07
N VAL A 712 -9.07 -12.75 -21.00
CA VAL A 712 -7.89 -12.08 -21.59
C VAL A 712 -7.20 -11.18 -20.57
N GLU A 713 -7.94 -10.37 -19.79
CA GLU A 713 -7.31 -9.50 -18.78
C GLU A 713 -6.73 -10.29 -17.60
N ILE A 714 -7.45 -11.27 -17.02
CA ILE A 714 -6.93 -12.02 -15.86
C ILE A 714 -5.71 -12.88 -16.21
N SER A 715 -5.64 -13.40 -17.46
CA SER A 715 -4.49 -14.18 -17.95
C SER A 715 -3.17 -13.40 -17.98
N LYS A 716 -3.22 -12.05 -17.96
CA LYS A 716 -2.02 -11.21 -17.86
C LYS A 716 -1.43 -11.19 -16.45
N TYR A 717 -2.26 -11.33 -15.41
CA TYR A 717 -1.87 -11.08 -14.02
C TYR A 717 -1.61 -12.38 -13.23
N LEU A 718 -2.44 -13.39 -13.47
CA LEU A 718 -2.29 -14.74 -12.92
C LEU A 718 -1.04 -15.43 -13.49
N ASP A 719 -0.37 -16.24 -12.69
CA ASP A 719 0.70 -17.15 -13.13
C ASP A 719 0.10 -18.46 -13.67
N PHE A 720 -0.88 -19.02 -12.95
CA PHE A 720 -1.63 -20.21 -13.34
C PHE A 720 -3.12 -20.04 -13.04
N ILE A 721 -3.95 -20.68 -13.86
CA ILE A 721 -5.41 -20.66 -13.83
C ILE A 721 -5.90 -22.08 -13.54
N ASN A 722 -6.49 -22.29 -12.38
CA ASN A 722 -6.89 -23.59 -11.87
C ASN A 722 -8.36 -23.89 -12.25
N VAL A 723 -8.59 -24.50 -13.40
CA VAL A 723 -9.94 -24.73 -13.92
C VAL A 723 -10.57 -25.94 -13.23
N MET A 724 -11.67 -25.74 -12.52
CA MET A 724 -12.39 -26.77 -11.75
C MET A 724 -13.25 -27.68 -12.66
N THR A 725 -12.59 -28.51 -13.48
CA THR A 725 -13.22 -29.45 -14.43
C THR A 725 -13.74 -30.74 -13.77
N TYR A 726 -14.57 -30.56 -12.75
CA TYR A 726 -15.27 -31.58 -11.98
C TYR A 726 -16.59 -30.97 -11.45
N ASP A 727 -17.37 -31.73 -10.66
CA ASP A 727 -18.71 -31.33 -10.21
C ASP A 727 -19.66 -30.94 -11.37
N PHE A 728 -19.46 -31.55 -12.54
CA PHE A 728 -20.37 -31.37 -13.69
C PHE A 728 -21.76 -31.93 -13.43
N HIS A 729 -21.81 -33.03 -12.68
CA HIS A 729 -23.03 -33.72 -12.26
C HIS A 729 -22.98 -34.10 -10.78
N GLY A 730 -24.15 -34.11 -10.14
CA GLY A 730 -24.23 -34.40 -8.70
C GLY A 730 -25.63 -34.33 -8.12
N GLN A 731 -25.73 -34.49 -6.79
CA GLN A 731 -26.99 -34.71 -6.06
C GLN A 731 -28.06 -33.61 -6.15
N TRP A 732 -27.76 -32.47 -6.79
CA TRP A 732 -28.73 -31.44 -7.15
C TRP A 732 -29.64 -31.86 -8.32
N GLU A 733 -29.21 -32.83 -9.13
CA GLU A 733 -29.94 -33.37 -10.27
C GLU A 733 -30.96 -34.46 -9.89
N ARG A 734 -31.72 -34.93 -10.89
CA ARG A 734 -32.72 -36.02 -10.76
C ARG A 734 -32.41 -37.21 -11.65
N GLN A 735 -31.18 -37.27 -12.15
CA GLN A 735 -30.59 -38.35 -12.93
C GLN A 735 -29.16 -38.53 -12.45
N VAL A 736 -28.60 -39.74 -12.59
CA VAL A 736 -27.18 -39.97 -12.32
C VAL A 736 -26.33 -39.42 -13.45
N GLY A 737 -25.19 -38.82 -13.10
CA GLY A 737 -24.25 -38.24 -14.05
C GLY A 737 -22.83 -38.32 -13.50
N HIS A 738 -21.84 -38.38 -14.39
CA HIS A 738 -20.45 -38.54 -13.98
C HIS A 738 -19.85 -37.23 -13.42
N ASN A 739 -19.02 -37.32 -12.38
CA ASN A 739 -18.40 -36.16 -11.72
C ASN A 739 -17.56 -35.30 -12.70
N SER A 740 -16.76 -35.96 -13.52
CA SER A 740 -15.65 -35.39 -14.30
C SER A 740 -15.48 -36.03 -15.69
N PRO A 741 -16.54 -36.24 -16.50
CA PRO A 741 -16.41 -36.94 -17.79
C PRO A 741 -15.47 -36.19 -18.74
N LEU A 742 -14.57 -36.92 -19.42
CA LEU A 742 -13.63 -36.29 -20.35
C LEU A 742 -14.36 -35.80 -21.60
N TYR A 743 -15.21 -36.66 -22.17
CA TYR A 743 -16.03 -36.40 -23.35
C TYR A 743 -17.53 -36.63 -23.04
N PRO A 744 -18.45 -36.13 -23.87
CA PRO A 744 -19.87 -36.30 -23.63
C PRO A 744 -20.43 -37.55 -24.32
N LEU A 745 -21.54 -38.08 -23.79
CA LEU A 745 -22.31 -39.11 -24.50
C LEU A 745 -22.86 -38.58 -25.84
N GLU A 746 -22.93 -39.42 -26.86
CA GLU A 746 -23.57 -39.10 -28.14
C GLU A 746 -25.06 -38.80 -27.93
N SER A 747 -25.71 -39.49 -26.99
CA SER A 747 -27.11 -39.31 -26.60
C SER A 747 -27.39 -38.03 -25.78
N ALA A 748 -26.36 -37.35 -25.26
CA ALA A 748 -26.51 -36.19 -24.39
C ALA A 748 -27.12 -34.96 -25.10
N THR A 749 -27.89 -34.16 -24.34
CA THR A 749 -28.45 -32.90 -24.86
C THR A 749 -27.35 -31.89 -25.22
N SER A 750 -27.67 -30.91 -26.07
CA SER A 750 -26.73 -29.83 -26.47
C SER A 750 -26.22 -28.96 -25.31
N TYR A 751 -26.84 -29.07 -24.13
CA TYR A 751 -26.36 -28.47 -22.88
C TYR A 751 -25.40 -29.42 -22.15
N GLN A 752 -25.79 -30.67 -21.91
CA GLN A 752 -24.94 -31.69 -21.28
C GLN A 752 -23.66 -31.98 -22.07
N LYS A 753 -23.68 -31.84 -23.40
CA LYS A 753 -22.48 -31.93 -24.26
C LYS A 753 -21.40 -30.87 -23.98
N LYS A 754 -21.67 -29.91 -23.09
CA LYS A 754 -20.73 -28.88 -22.61
C LYS A 754 -20.23 -29.12 -21.18
N LEU A 755 -20.73 -30.14 -20.48
CA LEU A 755 -20.41 -30.44 -19.09
C LEU A 755 -19.31 -31.51 -19.02
N THR A 756 -18.16 -31.20 -19.61
CA THR A 756 -17.04 -32.13 -19.76
C THR A 756 -15.70 -31.44 -19.61
N VAL A 757 -14.67 -32.21 -19.21
CA VAL A 757 -13.29 -31.70 -19.06
C VAL A 757 -12.81 -31.08 -20.38
N ASP A 758 -13.05 -31.75 -21.51
CA ASP A 758 -12.65 -31.27 -22.83
C ASP A 758 -13.34 -29.95 -23.22
N TYR A 759 -14.67 -29.87 -23.11
CA TYR A 759 -15.41 -28.66 -23.50
C TYR A 759 -14.99 -27.47 -22.65
N SER A 760 -14.93 -27.64 -21.32
CA SER A 760 -14.60 -26.55 -20.41
C SER A 760 -13.18 -26.04 -20.58
N ALA A 761 -12.20 -26.93 -20.79
CA ALA A 761 -10.83 -26.53 -21.08
C ALA A 761 -10.73 -25.78 -22.42
N ARG A 762 -11.43 -26.27 -23.47
CA ARG A 762 -11.49 -25.58 -24.78
C ARG A 762 -12.21 -24.24 -24.72
N GLU A 763 -13.27 -24.09 -23.90
CA GLU A 763 -13.98 -22.82 -23.73
C GLU A 763 -13.06 -21.76 -23.09
N TRP A 764 -12.26 -22.11 -22.07
CA TRP A 764 -11.25 -21.20 -21.53
C TRP A 764 -10.23 -20.73 -22.59
N VAL A 765 -9.70 -21.64 -23.42
CA VAL A 765 -8.79 -21.28 -24.53
C VAL A 765 -9.50 -20.39 -25.57
N LYS A 766 -10.73 -20.71 -25.93
CA LYS A 766 -11.59 -19.95 -26.87
C LYS A 766 -11.92 -18.54 -26.38
N GLN A 767 -11.97 -18.32 -25.06
CA GLN A 767 -12.11 -17.01 -24.44
C GLN A 767 -10.76 -16.27 -24.29
N GLY A 768 -9.64 -16.86 -24.70
CA GLY A 768 -8.33 -16.23 -24.78
C GLY A 768 -7.33 -16.63 -23.66
N ALA A 769 -7.58 -17.70 -22.92
CA ALA A 769 -6.62 -18.20 -21.93
C ALA A 769 -5.45 -18.96 -22.60
N PRO A 770 -4.19 -18.64 -22.27
CA PRO A 770 -3.04 -19.40 -22.75
C PRO A 770 -3.05 -20.83 -22.22
N LYS A 771 -2.90 -21.82 -23.11
CA LYS A 771 -2.94 -23.27 -22.75
C LYS A 771 -1.90 -23.63 -21.70
N GLU A 772 -0.73 -23.03 -21.78
CA GLU A 772 0.38 -23.21 -20.85
C GLU A 772 0.14 -22.59 -19.47
N LYS A 773 -0.91 -21.78 -19.29
CA LYS A 773 -1.31 -21.21 -17.98
C LYS A 773 -2.53 -21.90 -17.39
N LEU A 774 -3.27 -22.71 -18.17
CA LEU A 774 -4.39 -23.53 -17.70
C LEU A 774 -3.89 -24.81 -17.01
N MET A 775 -4.25 -24.97 -15.74
CA MET A 775 -4.17 -26.23 -15.01
C MET A 775 -5.54 -26.88 -15.00
N ILE A 776 -5.64 -28.11 -15.51
CA ILE A 776 -6.94 -28.80 -15.64
C ILE A 776 -7.24 -29.57 -14.35
N GLY A 777 -8.44 -29.36 -13.80
CA GLY A 777 -8.90 -29.90 -12.52
C GLY A 777 -9.21 -31.39 -12.58
N MET A 778 -8.56 -32.16 -11.70
CA MET A 778 -8.71 -33.60 -11.55
C MET A 778 -9.20 -33.92 -10.14
N PRO A 779 -10.40 -34.51 -9.97
CA PRO A 779 -10.93 -34.84 -8.66
C PRO A 779 -10.32 -36.14 -8.12
N THR A 780 -10.06 -36.20 -6.82
CA THR A 780 -9.72 -37.43 -6.08
C THR A 780 -10.90 -37.93 -5.25
N TYR A 781 -12.11 -37.71 -5.77
CA TYR A 781 -13.39 -38.01 -5.15
C TYR A 781 -14.45 -38.33 -6.22
N GLY A 782 -15.53 -38.98 -5.81
CA GLY A 782 -16.70 -39.25 -6.63
C GLY A 782 -17.96 -38.52 -6.16
N ARG A 783 -18.88 -38.27 -7.10
CA ARG A 783 -20.23 -37.80 -6.82
C ARG A 783 -21.18 -38.99 -6.88
N SER A 784 -21.98 -39.17 -5.82
CA SER A 784 -22.81 -40.36 -5.60
C SER A 784 -24.30 -40.04 -5.57
N PHE A 785 -25.12 -41.04 -5.89
CA PHE A 785 -26.55 -40.92 -6.08
C PHE A 785 -27.29 -42.13 -5.50
N THR A 786 -28.56 -41.93 -5.14
CA THR A 786 -29.50 -43.01 -4.82
C THR A 786 -30.51 -43.16 -5.97
N LEU A 787 -30.37 -44.22 -6.77
CA LEU A 787 -31.22 -44.60 -7.89
C LEU A 787 -32.68 -44.76 -7.46
N VAL A 788 -33.62 -44.37 -8.33
CA VAL A 788 -35.06 -44.64 -8.15
C VAL A 788 -35.40 -46.11 -8.46
N ASP A 789 -34.62 -46.73 -9.34
CA ASP A 789 -34.84 -48.08 -9.84
C ASP A 789 -33.48 -48.78 -10.04
N PRO A 790 -33.10 -49.73 -9.16
CA PRO A 790 -31.84 -50.47 -9.26
C PRO A 790 -31.60 -51.25 -10.56
N SER A 791 -32.64 -51.45 -11.40
CA SER A 791 -32.48 -52.04 -12.73
C SER A 791 -32.02 -51.03 -13.79
N LYS A 792 -32.00 -49.73 -13.47
CA LYS A 792 -31.57 -48.64 -14.35
C LYS A 792 -30.38 -47.94 -13.70
N PHE A 793 -29.17 -48.34 -14.11
CA PHE A 793 -27.90 -47.89 -13.52
C PHE A 793 -27.01 -47.12 -14.50
N ASP A 794 -27.39 -47.05 -15.78
CA ASP A 794 -26.64 -46.30 -16.80
C ASP A 794 -26.70 -44.79 -16.58
N ILE A 795 -25.76 -44.06 -17.17
CA ILE A 795 -25.69 -42.59 -17.07
C ILE A 795 -26.97 -41.96 -17.64
N GLY A 796 -27.58 -41.04 -16.88
CA GLY A 796 -28.91 -40.49 -17.15
C GLY A 796 -30.08 -41.23 -16.48
N ALA A 797 -29.85 -42.37 -15.81
CA ALA A 797 -30.90 -43.08 -15.08
C ALA A 797 -31.48 -42.25 -13.90
N PRO A 798 -32.79 -42.35 -13.57
CA PRO A 798 -33.42 -41.48 -12.57
C PRO A 798 -32.87 -41.66 -11.15
N ALA A 799 -32.57 -40.54 -10.49
CA ALA A 799 -32.04 -40.48 -9.13
C ALA A 799 -32.98 -39.73 -8.17
N SER A 800 -33.13 -40.27 -6.96
CA SER A 800 -33.95 -39.69 -5.88
C SER A 800 -33.24 -38.55 -5.13
N GLY A 801 -31.90 -38.54 -5.17
CA GLY A 801 -31.01 -37.59 -4.52
C GLY A 801 -29.60 -38.16 -4.42
N GLY A 802 -28.77 -37.61 -3.52
CA GLY A 802 -27.42 -38.09 -3.29
C GLY A 802 -27.34 -39.54 -2.77
N GLY A 803 -26.18 -40.14 -2.93
CA GLY A 803 -25.85 -41.43 -2.33
C GLY A 803 -25.69 -41.33 -0.80
N THR A 804 -25.71 -42.48 -0.14
CA THR A 804 -25.45 -42.60 1.30
C THR A 804 -24.10 -41.95 1.66
N ALA A 805 -24.08 -41.18 2.74
CA ALA A 805 -22.90 -40.42 3.14
C ALA A 805 -21.67 -41.30 3.41
N GLY A 806 -20.49 -40.84 2.98
CA GLY A 806 -19.21 -41.50 3.23
C GLY A 806 -18.89 -41.62 4.73
N LYS A 807 -18.18 -42.68 5.11
CA LYS A 807 -17.83 -43.05 6.49
C LYS A 807 -16.95 -42.01 7.21
N TYR A 808 -16.21 -41.21 6.45
CA TYR A 808 -15.27 -40.20 6.96
C TYR A 808 -15.50 -38.80 6.36
N THR A 809 -15.99 -38.69 5.12
CA THR A 809 -16.47 -37.41 4.57
C THR A 809 -17.77 -36.96 5.24
N SER A 810 -18.65 -37.90 5.60
CA SER A 810 -19.96 -37.65 6.24
C SER A 810 -20.93 -36.78 5.41
N GLU A 811 -20.66 -36.55 4.12
CA GLU A 811 -21.52 -35.82 3.20
C GLU A 811 -22.30 -36.79 2.29
N ALA A 812 -23.63 -36.62 2.22
CA ALA A 812 -24.45 -37.37 1.25
C ALA A 812 -24.13 -36.92 -0.17
N GLY A 813 -24.08 -37.83 -1.13
CA GLY A 813 -23.76 -37.51 -2.52
C GLY A 813 -22.28 -37.23 -2.84
N PHE A 814 -21.37 -37.47 -1.90
CA PHE A 814 -19.94 -37.24 -2.03
C PHE A 814 -19.14 -38.37 -1.35
N MET A 815 -18.04 -38.82 -1.96
CA MET A 815 -17.13 -39.81 -1.38
C MET A 815 -15.69 -39.56 -1.81
N ALA A 816 -14.74 -39.52 -0.87
CA ALA A 816 -13.30 -39.47 -1.17
C ALA A 816 -12.82 -40.79 -1.81
N TYR A 817 -11.70 -40.83 -2.55
CA TYR A 817 -11.28 -42.04 -3.26
C TYR A 817 -11.13 -43.27 -2.36
N TYR A 818 -10.58 -43.12 -1.16
CA TYR A 818 -10.51 -44.22 -0.18
C TYR A 818 -11.89 -44.75 0.28
N GLU A 819 -12.95 -43.93 0.19
CA GLU A 819 -14.33 -44.36 0.44
C GLU A 819 -14.94 -45.03 -0.79
N VAL A 820 -14.52 -44.65 -2.00
CA VAL A 820 -14.85 -45.39 -3.23
C VAL A 820 -14.19 -46.78 -3.21
N CYS A 821 -12.95 -46.91 -2.73
CA CYS A 821 -12.32 -48.21 -2.48
C CYS A 821 -13.10 -49.04 -1.44
N ASP A 822 -13.47 -48.45 -0.30
CA ASP A 822 -14.37 -49.10 0.69
C ASP A 822 -15.71 -49.52 0.03
N PHE A 823 -16.24 -48.76 -0.94
CA PHE A 823 -17.45 -49.12 -1.69
C PHE A 823 -17.21 -50.28 -2.68
N LEU A 824 -16.12 -50.27 -3.44
CA LEU A 824 -15.78 -51.29 -4.45
C LEU A 824 -15.45 -52.65 -3.82
N HIS A 825 -14.83 -52.68 -2.65
CA HIS A 825 -14.47 -53.92 -1.94
C HIS A 825 -15.67 -54.70 -1.36
N VAL A 826 -16.90 -54.17 -1.42
CA VAL A 826 -18.10 -54.90 -0.98
C VAL A 826 -18.59 -55.85 -2.07
N GLU A 827 -18.86 -57.10 -1.71
CA GLU A 827 -19.47 -58.10 -2.61
C GLU A 827 -20.74 -57.58 -3.31
N ASN A 828 -20.92 -57.97 -4.57
CA ASN A 828 -22.03 -57.56 -5.44
C ASN A 828 -22.04 -56.06 -5.80
N THR A 829 -20.90 -55.38 -5.70
CA THR A 829 -20.67 -54.09 -6.38
C THR A 829 -20.29 -54.35 -7.83
N THR A 830 -20.91 -53.64 -8.76
CA THR A 830 -20.57 -53.67 -10.20
C THR A 830 -19.77 -52.42 -10.54
N LEU A 831 -18.60 -52.61 -11.16
CA LEU A 831 -17.80 -51.55 -11.75
C LEU A 831 -18.03 -51.57 -13.28
N VAL A 832 -18.35 -50.41 -13.85
CA VAL A 832 -18.58 -50.21 -15.28
C VAL A 832 -17.57 -49.18 -15.78
N TRP A 833 -17.09 -49.36 -17.01
CA TRP A 833 -16.26 -48.38 -17.71
C TRP A 833 -17.04 -47.80 -18.89
N ASP A 834 -17.22 -46.48 -18.90
CA ASP A 834 -17.87 -45.78 -20.00
C ASP A 834 -16.85 -45.45 -21.11
N ASN A 835 -17.09 -46.00 -22.32
CA ASN A 835 -16.21 -45.82 -23.47
C ASN A 835 -16.43 -44.50 -24.22
N GLU A 836 -17.56 -43.83 -24.04
CA GLU A 836 -17.80 -42.51 -24.64
C GLU A 836 -17.16 -41.43 -23.76
N GLN A 837 -17.45 -41.45 -22.46
CA GLN A 837 -16.97 -40.46 -21.49
C GLN A 837 -15.54 -40.70 -20.98
N GLN A 838 -14.98 -41.90 -21.22
CA GLN A 838 -13.64 -42.33 -20.81
C GLN A 838 -13.40 -42.30 -19.29
N VAL A 839 -14.38 -42.78 -18.52
CA VAL A 839 -14.42 -42.74 -17.04
C VAL A 839 -15.14 -43.96 -16.46
N PRO A 840 -14.83 -44.38 -15.22
CA PRO A 840 -15.56 -45.43 -14.52
C PRO A 840 -16.81 -44.91 -13.79
N PHE A 841 -17.78 -45.79 -13.59
CA PHE A 841 -18.79 -45.63 -12.54
C PHE A 841 -19.07 -46.98 -11.87
N ALA A 842 -19.51 -46.95 -10.61
CA ALA A 842 -19.83 -48.15 -9.86
C ALA A 842 -21.21 -48.07 -9.21
N TYR A 843 -21.88 -49.21 -9.07
CA TYR A 843 -23.16 -49.29 -8.39
C TYR A 843 -23.35 -50.58 -7.60
N ARG A 844 -24.16 -50.49 -6.53
CA ARG A 844 -24.57 -51.63 -5.69
C ARG A 844 -25.96 -51.34 -5.14
N LYS A 845 -26.94 -52.17 -5.53
CA LYS A 845 -28.37 -51.96 -5.24
C LYS A 845 -28.82 -50.60 -5.80
N ASP A 846 -29.36 -49.71 -4.95
CA ASP A 846 -29.77 -48.36 -5.29
C ASP A 846 -28.62 -47.33 -5.22
N GLN A 847 -27.45 -47.68 -4.72
CA GLN A 847 -26.32 -46.75 -4.58
C GLN A 847 -25.47 -46.74 -5.85
N TRP A 848 -25.19 -45.55 -6.38
CA TRP A 848 -24.41 -45.31 -7.61
C TRP A 848 -23.35 -44.24 -7.36
N ILE A 849 -22.18 -44.34 -8.01
CA ILE A 849 -21.09 -43.35 -7.91
C ILE A 849 -20.29 -43.23 -9.21
N GLY A 850 -20.07 -42.00 -9.67
CA GLY A 850 -19.13 -41.64 -10.74
C GLY A 850 -17.89 -40.97 -10.15
N PHE A 851 -16.69 -41.43 -10.53
CA PHE A 851 -15.41 -41.08 -9.92
C PHE A 851 -14.26 -41.23 -10.92
N ASP A 852 -13.07 -40.74 -10.58
CA ASP A 852 -11.85 -40.96 -11.37
C ASP A 852 -11.00 -42.10 -10.76
N ASP A 853 -10.44 -42.96 -11.63
CA ASP A 853 -9.51 -44.04 -11.25
C ASP A 853 -8.13 -43.84 -11.92
N GLU A 854 -7.15 -44.71 -11.60
CA GLU A 854 -5.84 -44.68 -12.24
C GLU A 854 -5.86 -44.83 -13.78
N ARG A 855 -6.97 -45.30 -14.39
CA ARG A 855 -7.13 -45.46 -15.83
C ARG A 855 -7.67 -44.18 -16.48
N SER A 856 -8.78 -43.63 -15.99
CA SER A 856 -9.37 -42.39 -16.51
C SER A 856 -8.44 -41.21 -16.35
N LEU A 857 -7.72 -41.12 -15.23
CA LEU A 857 -6.71 -40.07 -15.04
C LEU A 857 -5.53 -40.21 -16.01
N LYS A 858 -5.08 -41.43 -16.33
CA LYS A 858 -4.05 -41.63 -17.37
C LYS A 858 -4.57 -41.24 -18.76
N THR A 859 -5.78 -41.65 -19.13
CA THR A 859 -6.42 -41.20 -20.39
C THR A 859 -6.51 -39.68 -20.47
N LYS A 860 -6.91 -39.03 -19.37
CA LYS A 860 -6.94 -37.56 -19.25
C LYS A 860 -5.55 -36.95 -19.35
N MET A 861 -4.51 -37.54 -18.77
CA MET A 861 -3.14 -37.03 -18.93
C MET A 861 -2.64 -37.15 -20.38
N SER A 862 -3.01 -38.21 -21.11
CA SER A 862 -2.70 -38.33 -22.55
C SER A 862 -3.36 -37.22 -23.36
N TRP A 863 -4.67 -37.03 -23.20
CA TRP A 863 -5.41 -35.90 -23.81
C TRP A 863 -4.81 -34.53 -23.44
N LEU A 864 -4.40 -34.34 -22.19
CA LEU A 864 -3.82 -33.08 -21.68
C LEU A 864 -2.48 -32.77 -22.38
N LYS A 865 -1.65 -33.80 -22.61
CA LYS A 865 -0.38 -33.71 -23.36
C LYS A 865 -0.62 -33.45 -24.85
N GLU A 866 -1.61 -34.10 -25.45
CA GLU A 866 -1.98 -33.95 -26.86
C GLU A 866 -2.52 -32.55 -27.16
N GLU A 867 -3.37 -32.00 -26.28
CA GLU A 867 -3.84 -30.62 -26.38
C GLU A 867 -2.79 -29.58 -25.97
N GLY A 868 -1.74 -29.95 -25.24
CA GLY A 868 -0.66 -29.03 -24.87
C GLY A 868 -0.94 -28.13 -23.66
N PHE A 869 -1.80 -28.56 -22.72
CA PHE A 869 -2.11 -27.78 -21.51
C PHE A 869 -0.96 -27.73 -20.50
N GLY A 870 -0.98 -26.72 -19.63
CA GLY A 870 0.13 -26.38 -18.73
C GLY A 870 0.35 -27.29 -17.52
N GLY A 871 -0.59 -28.18 -17.22
CA GLY A 871 -0.50 -29.10 -16.08
C GLY A 871 -1.87 -29.44 -15.49
N VAL A 872 -1.85 -29.98 -14.27
CA VAL A 872 -3.05 -30.37 -13.52
C VAL A 872 -3.19 -29.59 -12.22
N MET A 873 -4.44 -29.35 -11.86
CA MET A 873 -4.87 -28.98 -10.53
C MET A 873 -5.63 -30.16 -9.91
N ILE A 874 -5.43 -30.41 -8.62
CA ILE A 874 -5.94 -31.62 -7.94
C ILE A 874 -6.72 -31.21 -6.70
N TRP A 875 -8.02 -31.55 -6.67
CA TRP A 875 -8.89 -31.39 -5.52
C TRP A 875 -9.33 -32.77 -5.00
N SER A 876 -8.80 -33.27 -3.88
CA SER A 876 -7.72 -32.72 -3.05
C SER A 876 -6.76 -33.82 -2.58
N VAL A 877 -5.54 -33.45 -2.17
CA VAL A 877 -4.50 -34.41 -1.74
C VAL A 877 -4.94 -35.25 -0.53
N ASP A 878 -5.85 -34.71 0.28
CA ASP A 878 -6.43 -35.35 1.46
C ASP A 878 -7.62 -36.29 1.18
N MET A 879 -7.99 -36.47 -0.10
CA MET A 879 -9.07 -37.36 -0.56
C MET A 879 -8.57 -38.56 -1.39
N ASP A 880 -7.37 -38.48 -1.97
CA ASP A 880 -6.67 -39.65 -2.54
C ASP A 880 -6.25 -40.63 -1.41
N ASP A 881 -5.92 -41.87 -1.74
CA ASP A 881 -5.52 -42.87 -0.76
C ASP A 881 -4.07 -42.69 -0.28
N TYR A 882 -3.86 -41.70 0.58
CA TYR A 882 -2.60 -41.42 1.26
C TYR A 882 -2.13 -42.53 2.24
N ARG A 883 -2.94 -43.59 2.45
CA ARG A 883 -2.65 -44.68 3.40
C ARG A 883 -2.26 -45.98 2.70
N GLY A 884 -2.75 -46.24 1.49
CA GLY A 884 -2.55 -47.48 0.74
C GLY A 884 -3.56 -48.59 1.07
N VAL A 885 -4.78 -48.23 1.50
CA VAL A 885 -5.88 -49.17 1.79
C VAL A 885 -6.59 -49.68 0.53
N CYS A 886 -6.47 -48.99 -0.60
CA CYS A 886 -6.96 -49.42 -1.92
C CYS A 886 -6.10 -50.54 -2.55
N GLY A 887 -4.95 -50.88 -1.95
CA GLY A 887 -4.08 -51.97 -2.39
C GLY A 887 -3.08 -51.61 -3.51
N THR A 888 -3.28 -50.52 -4.26
CA THR A 888 -2.36 -50.07 -5.33
C THR A 888 -1.19 -49.20 -4.84
N GLY A 889 -1.07 -48.98 -3.53
CA GLY A 889 -0.03 -48.15 -2.90
C GLY A 889 -0.57 -46.81 -2.42
N LYS A 890 0.31 -45.93 -1.93
CA LYS A 890 -0.08 -44.59 -1.47
C LYS A 890 -0.24 -43.61 -2.63
N TYR A 891 -1.22 -42.72 -2.50
CA TYR A 891 -1.55 -41.69 -3.48
C TYR A 891 -1.69 -42.24 -4.91
N PRO A 892 -2.50 -43.30 -5.14
CA PRO A 892 -2.55 -43.98 -6.42
C PRO A 892 -2.98 -43.07 -7.57
N LEU A 893 -3.99 -42.21 -7.37
CA LEU A 893 -4.48 -41.29 -8.40
C LEU A 893 -3.44 -40.24 -8.74
N ILE A 894 -2.82 -39.62 -7.74
CA ILE A 894 -1.81 -38.57 -7.95
C ILE A 894 -0.53 -39.15 -8.55
N ASN A 895 -0.10 -40.35 -8.13
CA ASN A 895 1.04 -41.03 -8.75
C ASN A 895 0.76 -41.47 -10.18
N ALA A 896 -0.46 -41.93 -10.51
CA ALA A 896 -0.84 -42.25 -11.89
C ALA A 896 -0.70 -41.02 -12.81
N MET A 897 -1.19 -39.85 -12.37
CA MET A 897 -1.03 -38.59 -13.13
C MET A 897 0.43 -38.15 -13.24
N LYS A 898 1.17 -38.16 -12.12
CA LYS A 898 2.59 -37.77 -12.06
C LYS A 898 3.49 -38.64 -12.96
N GLN A 899 3.20 -39.94 -13.04
CA GLN A 899 3.91 -40.87 -13.94
C GLN A 899 3.59 -40.60 -15.40
N GLU A 900 2.31 -40.41 -15.75
CA GLU A 900 1.90 -40.18 -17.15
C GLU A 900 2.33 -38.80 -17.68
N LEU A 901 2.52 -37.81 -16.79
CA LEU A 901 3.11 -36.50 -17.10
C LEU A 901 4.66 -36.51 -17.13
N ALA A 902 5.33 -37.63 -16.82
CA ALA A 902 6.79 -37.67 -16.80
C ALA A 902 7.39 -37.45 -18.20
N GLY A 903 8.38 -36.55 -18.30
CA GLY A 903 9.03 -36.20 -19.56
C GLY A 903 8.24 -35.28 -20.50
N TYR A 904 6.96 -34.99 -20.21
CA TYR A 904 6.18 -34.00 -20.94
C TYR A 904 6.80 -32.59 -20.78
N LYS A 905 6.74 -31.81 -21.87
CA LYS A 905 7.19 -30.42 -21.93
C LYS A 905 6.06 -29.54 -22.44
N VAL A 906 5.61 -28.65 -21.57
CA VAL A 906 4.69 -27.55 -21.90
C VAL A 906 5.48 -26.49 -22.66
N LYS A 907 5.02 -26.09 -23.84
CA LYS A 907 5.58 -24.94 -24.56
C LYS A 907 5.15 -23.61 -23.93
N LEU A 908 5.94 -22.57 -24.10
CA LEU A 908 5.65 -21.21 -23.69
C LEU A 908 5.56 -20.34 -24.95
N GLU A 909 4.33 -19.98 -25.34
CA GLU A 909 4.02 -19.25 -26.58
C GLU A 909 3.38 -17.87 -26.28
N TYR A 910 2.89 -17.64 -25.07
CA TYR A 910 2.27 -16.39 -24.61
C TYR A 910 3.27 -15.28 -24.23
N ASP A 911 3.32 -14.22 -25.03
CA ASP A 911 4.04 -12.96 -24.74
C ASP A 911 3.20 -12.03 -23.83
N GLY A 912 3.13 -12.38 -22.55
CA GLY A 912 2.39 -11.62 -21.54
C GLY A 912 3.25 -10.56 -20.83
N PRO A 913 2.67 -9.45 -20.36
CA PRO A 913 3.41 -8.29 -19.81
C PRO A 913 4.17 -8.54 -18.50
N TYR A 914 4.08 -9.75 -17.93
CA TYR A 914 4.84 -10.17 -16.75
C TYR A 914 5.44 -11.59 -16.89
N GLU A 915 5.51 -12.13 -18.11
CA GLU A 915 6.23 -13.38 -18.36
C GLU A 915 7.74 -13.09 -18.42
N ALA A 916 8.51 -13.76 -17.57
CA ALA A 916 9.94 -13.48 -17.42
C ALA A 916 10.79 -14.63 -17.97
N THR A 917 11.54 -14.35 -19.05
CA THR A 917 12.49 -15.31 -19.65
C THR A 917 13.69 -15.56 -18.72
N GLY A 918 13.52 -16.49 -17.78
CA GLY A 918 14.60 -17.14 -17.05
C GLY A 918 15.01 -16.49 -15.72
N ARG A 919 14.42 -16.96 -14.62
CA ARG A 919 15.10 -17.24 -13.34
C ARG A 919 14.17 -18.02 -12.41
N ASN A 920 14.35 -19.35 -12.35
CA ASN A 920 13.73 -20.18 -11.31
C ASN A 920 14.40 -19.87 -9.96
N ALA A 921 13.89 -18.85 -9.27
CA ALA A 921 14.40 -18.45 -7.97
C ALA A 921 14.12 -19.55 -6.92
N VAL A 922 15.17 -20.29 -6.56
CA VAL A 922 15.16 -21.22 -5.43
C VAL A 922 15.04 -20.40 -4.15
N TYR A 923 14.07 -20.76 -3.30
CA TYR A 923 13.69 -19.94 -2.15
C TYR A 923 14.47 -20.41 -0.91
N THR A 924 15.76 -20.09 -0.85
CA THR A 924 16.65 -20.50 0.23
C THR A 924 16.25 -19.85 1.56
N THR A 925 16.24 -20.65 2.64
CA THR A 925 15.97 -20.16 4.01
C THR A 925 17.20 -19.55 4.67
N LYS A 926 18.40 -19.76 4.08
CA LYS A 926 19.58 -18.91 4.32
C LYS A 926 19.58 -17.77 3.31
N ASP A 927 19.82 -16.56 3.82
CA ASP A 927 20.16 -15.39 3.01
C ASP A 927 21.57 -15.59 2.42
N PRO A 928 21.77 -15.47 1.09
CA PRO A 928 23.07 -15.69 0.47
C PRO A 928 24.14 -14.67 0.93
N THR A 929 23.73 -13.51 1.46
CA THR A 929 24.60 -12.45 2.01
C THR A 929 24.80 -12.56 3.52
N SER A 930 24.02 -13.38 4.24
CA SER A 930 24.18 -13.51 5.69
C SER A 930 25.45 -14.32 6.05
N VAL A 931 26.52 -13.61 6.39
CA VAL A 931 27.65 -14.17 7.15
C VAL A 931 27.12 -14.73 8.48
N THR A 932 27.37 -16.02 8.75
CA THR A 932 27.28 -16.65 10.07
C THR A 932 28.61 -16.47 10.80
N CYS A 933 28.57 -16.09 12.08
CA CYS A 933 29.71 -16.21 12.98
C CYS A 933 29.54 -17.53 13.75
N GLU A 934 30.51 -18.45 13.67
CA GLU A 934 30.46 -19.80 14.27
C GLU A 934 31.74 -20.10 15.10
N GLU A 935 32.32 -19.07 15.72
CA GLU A 935 33.63 -19.12 16.38
C GLU A 935 33.57 -19.07 17.92
N GLU A 936 34.62 -19.57 18.58
CA GLU A 936 34.70 -19.65 20.04
C GLU A 936 34.82 -18.25 20.70
N ASP A 937 34.23 -18.10 21.89
CA ASP A 937 34.23 -16.85 22.67
C ASP A 937 35.66 -16.31 22.90
N GLY A 938 35.95 -15.16 22.30
CA GLY A 938 37.25 -14.49 22.38
C GLY A 938 38.08 -14.50 21.09
N HIS A 939 37.65 -15.22 20.05
CA HIS A 939 38.20 -15.08 18.70
C HIS A 939 37.54 -13.91 17.94
N ILE A 940 38.30 -13.26 17.05
CA ILE A 940 37.81 -12.22 16.13
C ILE A 940 38.16 -12.63 14.69
N SER A 941 37.14 -12.68 13.83
CA SER A 941 37.30 -12.93 12.39
C SER A 941 36.65 -11.84 11.54
N TYR A 942 37.09 -11.77 10.29
CA TYR A 942 36.67 -10.77 9.32
C TYR A 942 36.13 -11.45 8.07
N HIS A 943 34.96 -11.00 7.61
CA HIS A 943 34.22 -11.62 6.51
C HIS A 943 33.80 -10.53 5.52
N PRO A 944 33.98 -10.73 4.20
CA PRO A 944 33.60 -9.73 3.20
C PRO A 944 32.09 -9.53 3.18
N ASP A 945 31.63 -8.29 3.02
CA ASP A 945 30.25 -8.06 2.62
C ASP A 945 30.11 -8.39 1.12
N LYS A 946 29.15 -9.26 0.78
CA LYS A 946 28.93 -9.73 -0.59
C LYS A 946 28.09 -8.76 -1.44
N ALA A 947 27.54 -7.71 -0.82
CA ALA A 947 26.73 -6.68 -1.48
C ALA A 947 27.47 -5.34 -1.64
N ASP A 948 28.49 -5.07 -0.81
CA ASP A 948 29.27 -3.84 -0.86
C ASP A 948 30.76 -4.10 -0.53
N CYS A 949 31.62 -4.04 -1.54
CA CYS A 949 33.07 -4.21 -1.38
C CYS A 949 33.72 -3.22 -0.39
N THR A 950 33.10 -2.06 -0.12
CA THR A 950 33.62 -1.06 0.83
C THR A 950 33.28 -1.40 2.29
N MET A 951 32.56 -2.48 2.54
CA MET A 951 32.12 -2.94 3.85
C MET A 951 32.61 -4.36 4.17
N TYR A 952 32.78 -4.66 5.45
CA TYR A 952 33.06 -6.00 5.95
C TYR A 952 32.36 -6.26 7.28
N TYR A 953 32.30 -7.52 7.69
CA TYR A 953 31.80 -7.94 8.98
C TYR A 953 32.93 -8.40 9.88
N MET A 954 33.01 -7.84 11.09
CA MET A 954 33.83 -8.33 12.18
C MET A 954 32.95 -9.18 13.10
N CYS A 955 33.30 -10.45 13.29
CA CYS A 955 32.68 -11.35 14.26
C CYS A 955 33.47 -11.31 15.59
N GLU A 956 32.77 -11.28 16.73
CA GLU A 956 33.30 -11.52 18.08
C GLU A 956 32.39 -12.57 18.74
N GLY A 957 32.75 -13.85 18.68
CA GLY A 957 31.83 -14.95 18.98
C GLY A 957 30.55 -14.86 18.13
N GLU A 958 29.37 -14.93 18.74
CA GLU A 958 28.08 -14.73 18.04
C GLU A 958 27.81 -13.27 17.58
N ARG A 959 28.62 -12.29 18.01
CA ARG A 959 28.34 -10.86 17.73
C ARG A 959 28.89 -10.44 16.38
N LYS A 960 28.03 -9.82 15.57
CA LYS A 960 28.36 -9.37 14.21
C LYS A 960 28.34 -7.84 14.13
N HIS A 961 29.50 -7.25 13.84
CA HIS A 961 29.70 -5.81 13.66
C HIS A 961 29.92 -5.50 12.18
N HIS A 962 29.16 -4.55 11.61
CA HIS A 962 29.32 -4.11 10.22
C HIS A 962 30.25 -2.90 10.18
N MET A 963 31.37 -3.03 9.46
CA MET A 963 32.50 -2.12 9.51
C MET A 963 32.79 -1.55 8.12
N PRO A 964 32.90 -0.22 7.96
CA PRO A 964 33.34 0.39 6.71
C PRO A 964 34.86 0.35 6.57
N CYS A 965 35.33 0.16 5.34
CA CYS A 965 36.72 0.43 5.00
C CYS A 965 37.00 1.95 4.92
N PRO A 966 38.26 2.38 5.12
CA PRO A 966 38.66 3.77 4.88
C PRO A 966 38.39 4.21 3.43
N SER A 967 38.13 5.50 3.23
CA SER A 967 37.69 6.04 1.94
C SER A 967 38.58 5.62 0.75
N ASN A 968 37.93 5.09 -0.29
CA ASN A 968 38.51 4.54 -1.53
C ASN A 968 39.20 3.16 -1.40
N LEU A 969 39.13 2.49 -0.24
CA LEU A 969 39.57 1.11 -0.06
C LEU A 969 38.38 0.14 -0.01
N VAL A 970 38.65 -1.13 -0.30
CA VAL A 970 37.70 -2.25 -0.25
C VAL A 970 38.27 -3.39 0.58
N PHE A 971 37.42 -4.23 1.18
CA PHE A 971 37.90 -5.31 2.04
C PHE A 971 38.51 -6.45 1.23
N ASN A 972 39.76 -6.80 1.51
CA ASN A 972 40.48 -7.91 0.91
C ASN A 972 40.38 -9.16 1.81
N PRO A 973 39.55 -10.16 1.48
CA PRO A 973 39.34 -11.36 2.30
C PRO A 973 40.50 -12.37 2.24
N LYS A 974 41.55 -12.11 1.46
CA LYS A 974 42.78 -12.93 1.46
C LYS A 974 43.74 -12.49 2.57
N GLU A 975 43.79 -11.18 2.83
CA GLU A 975 44.72 -10.53 3.77
C GLU A 975 44.03 -9.99 5.04
N ASN A 976 42.70 -10.03 5.11
CA ASN A 976 41.86 -9.49 6.20
C ASN A 976 42.08 -8.00 6.52
N VAL A 977 42.38 -7.20 5.49
CA VAL A 977 42.57 -5.74 5.58
C VAL A 977 41.76 -5.01 4.51
N CYS A 978 41.56 -3.71 4.70
CA CYS A 978 41.09 -2.83 3.64
C CYS A 978 42.25 -2.45 2.71
N ASP A 979 42.07 -2.68 1.42
CA ASP A 979 43.10 -2.66 0.37
C ASP A 979 42.57 -1.91 -0.88
N TRP A 980 43.44 -1.70 -1.87
CA TRP A 980 43.06 -1.03 -3.11
C TRP A 980 42.17 -1.91 -4.01
N PRO A 981 41.17 -1.35 -4.72
CA PRO A 981 40.24 -2.13 -5.55
C PRO A 981 40.87 -2.95 -6.69
N GLU A 982 42.10 -2.64 -7.10
CA GLU A 982 42.85 -3.43 -8.08
C GLU A 982 43.39 -4.74 -7.50
N ASN A 983 43.56 -4.83 -6.17
CA ASN A 983 44.04 -6.03 -5.48
C ASN A 983 42.91 -7.00 -5.12
N VAL A 984 41.64 -6.55 -5.16
CA VAL A 984 40.47 -7.33 -4.77
C VAL A 984 39.61 -7.70 -5.98
N GLU A 985 39.75 -8.97 -6.37
CA GLU A 985 39.07 -9.58 -7.52
C GLU A 985 37.54 -9.39 -7.45
N GLY A 986 36.98 -8.71 -8.46
CA GLY A 986 35.55 -8.37 -8.56
C GLY A 986 35.17 -6.96 -8.09
N CYS A 987 36.00 -6.27 -7.31
CA CYS A 987 35.64 -4.99 -6.67
C CYS A 987 36.04 -3.72 -7.44
N MET A 988 36.68 -3.83 -8.61
CA MET A 988 37.26 -2.71 -9.38
C MET A 988 36.28 -1.58 -9.80
N GLN A 989 34.96 -1.77 -9.72
CA GLN A 989 33.98 -0.79 -10.22
C GLN A 989 33.60 0.32 -9.21
N HIS A 990 34.12 0.28 -7.98
CA HIS A 990 33.68 1.16 -6.88
C HIS A 990 34.45 2.49 -6.75
N THR A 991 35.29 2.87 -7.72
CA THR A 991 36.11 4.11 -7.66
C THR A 991 35.51 5.31 -8.42
N PRO A 992 35.26 6.45 -7.77
CA PRO A 992 35.22 7.74 -8.44
C PRO A 992 36.64 8.07 -8.95
N ALA A 993 36.77 8.46 -10.22
CA ALA A 993 38.09 8.73 -10.81
C ALA A 993 38.82 9.90 -10.10
N PRO A 994 40.14 9.81 -9.86
CA PRO A 994 40.90 10.86 -9.20
C PRO A 994 40.98 12.13 -10.09
N PRO A 995 41.04 13.33 -9.49
CA PRO A 995 41.11 14.57 -10.25
C PRO A 995 42.42 14.65 -11.05
N THR A 996 42.32 14.81 -12.37
CA THR A 996 43.48 14.95 -13.24
C THR A 996 44.22 16.25 -12.94
N SER A 997 45.39 16.17 -12.30
CA SER A 997 46.30 17.31 -12.23
C SER A 997 46.89 17.59 -13.61
N LYS A 998 46.82 18.86 -14.03
CA LYS A 998 47.62 19.41 -15.13
C LYS A 998 48.29 20.70 -14.67
N ARG A 999 49.46 20.95 -15.26
CA ARG A 999 50.19 22.22 -15.19
C ARG A 999 49.48 23.28 -16.02
#